data_AF-A0A935GRI3-F1
#
_entry.id   AF-A0A935GRI3-F1
#
_cell.length_a   1.000
_cell.length_b   1.000
_cell.length_c   1.000
_cell.angle_alpha   90.00
_cell.angle_beta   90.00
_cell.angle_gamma   90.00
#
_symmetry.space_group_name_H-M   'P 1'
#
loop_
_entity.id
_entity.type
_entity.pdbx_description
1 polymer ?
#
loop_
_entity_poly.entity_id
_entity_poly.type
_entity_poly.pdbx_seq_one_letter_code
_entity_poly.pdbx_strand_id
1 'polypeptide(L)'
;MMRSTFNVFNGLLSGMLVTLLQAGLLALSSASLAADPLHAPDSNRGGGEIQPPQDDISPATRQRINRNIDATRTRLEALRILPPRNAAPLARSMVSGFAWPLRQAAGRTDNSYYGIANFVDQDSVYATDTSHVKDYFCGTRSYDTASGYNHQGTDIFSWPFSWKKMDNNDVEIVAGAAGTIIGKDDGYFDRSCSMSSDPWNAVYVQHADGSVAWYGHMKNGSLTTKAVGASVSVGEYLGVVGSSGSSTGPHLHLELYDASNNLVDPWLGACNSKSQEVTWSNQPPYYDPTINAITVGPASPEFPDCPTAEISNDTGFVVPGSVGYFTVYLRDQRSTDVVSARWYQPDGSLWKTATSGVPSSYYSSAYWYWYYTFPTSPTGIWRFEATMNGKTVSKNFPVGDAVTPCSYTLSASSASSSSSLTHGTVSVASNASCTWEASSNANWLTITSGTSGSGNGTVAYTVAANTGTTTRTGTLTIAGKTFTVTQAGVPIAAPVCTLSANPSSITAGSSATLTASCTPAATSYIWTGGTCAGTTGTTCTTTPTATTTYSVAGTNAGGTNQAASATVTVMPNTTTTSYTVPGTLGSDVFVLTAGNSYYGGAGNDTFIISPNTLQSDVTAKIIDTEGDNFIQLVDGLTLTASTFYADAAQLTLSNGAKVQILGASRFKYQAGANLLAGDGATVLTYSGFATSLGASLNGTLPTAGTAGYVVPTAFTQAAAPVPGTAGSSYTVPGTLGNDVLAPSGGNNYLGGGGGDIYIISPYALSGTVTAKIIDTEGGNVIQLVKGLTIASSSFYTNAVQLTLSSGALVQILGASSFIYQLGANAPAGETATNLSYAQFAAALGARVPTTGVANGSPNFVVPSP
;
A
#
# COMPACT_ATOMS: atom_id res chain seq x y z
N MET A 1 26.85 31.12 -86.25
CA MET A 1 28.28 31.42 -86.46
C MET A 1 29.09 30.74 -85.38
N MET A 2 30.14 30.01 -85.73
CA MET A 2 31.41 30.04 -84.99
C MET A 2 32.53 30.00 -86.03
N ARG A 3 33.47 30.95 -85.94
CA ARG A 3 34.77 30.94 -86.63
C ARG A 3 35.81 30.86 -85.50
N SER A 4 36.87 30.07 -85.57
CA SER A 4 37.38 29.16 -86.61
C SER A 4 37.94 27.88 -85.92
N THR A 5 38.67 26.91 -86.50
CA THR A 5 39.36 26.71 -87.80
C THR A 5 39.76 25.22 -87.88
N PHE A 6 39.59 24.51 -89.01
CA PHE A 6 40.36 23.30 -89.44
C PHE A 6 40.34 22.04 -88.50
N ASN A 7 40.55 20.77 -88.91
CA ASN A 7 40.42 20.09 -90.21
C ASN A 7 40.24 18.55 -90.01
N VAL A 8 39.24 17.96 -90.68
CA VAL A 8 39.35 16.79 -91.61
C VAL A 8 39.55 15.32 -91.11
N PHE A 9 38.95 14.38 -91.90
CA PHE A 9 39.05 12.89 -91.99
C PHE A 9 38.08 11.92 -91.25
N ASN A 10 37.04 11.50 -91.99
CA ASN A 10 36.53 10.15 -92.35
C ASN A 10 36.53 8.89 -91.42
N GLY A 11 35.52 8.03 -91.63
CA GLY A 11 35.49 6.57 -91.35
C GLY A 11 34.71 6.20 -90.08
N LEU A 12 33.50 5.60 -90.06
CA LEU A 12 32.68 4.79 -90.99
C LEU A 12 33.11 3.33 -91.25
N LEU A 13 32.15 2.41 -91.00
CA LEU A 13 32.17 0.92 -91.04
C LEU A 13 33.04 0.28 -89.93
N SER A 14 32.54 -0.63 -89.08
CA SER A 14 31.82 -1.92 -89.28
C SER A 14 32.77 -3.09 -89.61
N GLY A 15 32.75 -4.22 -88.89
CA GLY A 15 31.93 -4.62 -87.74
C GLY A 15 32.04 -6.13 -87.46
N MET A 16 31.11 -6.69 -86.66
CA MET A 16 30.93 -8.15 -86.40
C MET A 16 32.06 -8.82 -85.56
N LEU A 17 31.85 -9.94 -84.82
CA LEU A 17 30.67 -10.81 -84.62
C LEU A 17 30.69 -11.51 -83.23
N VAL A 18 29.55 -12.04 -82.78
CA VAL A 18 29.34 -13.07 -81.71
C VAL A 18 29.65 -12.66 -80.24
N THR A 19 28.86 -12.97 -79.20
CA THR A 19 27.40 -13.08 -78.84
C THR A 19 27.35 -13.17 -77.27
N LEU A 20 26.28 -13.40 -76.47
CA LEU A 20 24.83 -13.61 -76.59
C LEU A 20 24.18 -13.36 -75.20
N LEU A 21 23.07 -12.59 -75.09
CA LEU A 21 21.84 -12.96 -74.34
C LEU A 21 20.77 -11.85 -74.37
N GLN A 22 19.50 -12.31 -74.35
CA GLN A 22 18.20 -11.74 -73.89
C GLN A 22 18.12 -10.30 -73.30
N ALA A 23 17.01 -9.55 -73.43
CA ALA A 23 15.78 -9.66 -74.25
C ALA A 23 14.97 -8.34 -74.20
N GLY A 24 14.07 -8.07 -75.15
CA GLY A 24 13.19 -6.88 -75.10
C GLY A 24 12.13 -6.78 -76.21
N LEU A 25 10.86 -6.78 -75.80
CA LEU A 25 9.65 -6.38 -76.55
C LEU A 25 9.07 -5.14 -75.83
N LEU A 26 8.24 -4.25 -76.40
CA LEU A 26 7.62 -4.10 -77.73
C LEU A 26 7.27 -2.61 -77.91
N ALA A 27 6.93 -2.15 -79.12
CA ALA A 27 6.38 -0.81 -79.35
C ALA A 27 5.28 -0.83 -80.41
N LEU A 28 4.16 -0.14 -80.17
CA LEU A 28 3.16 0.18 -81.20
C LEU A 28 2.20 1.31 -80.77
N SER A 29 1.66 2.01 -81.78
CA SER A 29 0.54 2.98 -81.74
C SER A 29 0.60 4.14 -80.74
N SER A 30 0.91 5.33 -81.24
CA SER A 30 0.53 6.60 -80.61
C SER A 30 -0.93 6.95 -80.92
N ALA A 31 -1.71 7.26 -79.89
CA ALA A 31 -2.99 7.96 -79.99
C ALA A 31 -2.93 9.20 -79.08
N SER A 32 -3.40 10.35 -79.57
CA SER A 32 -3.29 11.61 -78.85
C SER A 32 -4.32 11.70 -77.72
N LEU A 33 -3.88 11.55 -76.47
CA LEU A 33 -4.57 12.14 -75.34
C LEU A 33 -4.26 13.65 -75.33
N ALA A 34 -5.30 14.47 -75.20
CA ALA A 34 -5.16 15.91 -75.05
C ALA A 34 -4.50 16.26 -73.71
N ALA A 35 -3.92 17.46 -73.60
CA ALA A 35 -3.38 17.95 -72.35
C ALA A 35 -4.51 18.14 -71.32
N ASP A 36 -4.47 17.33 -70.25
CA ASP A 36 -5.38 17.42 -69.12
C ASP A 36 -5.05 18.68 -68.27
N PRO A 37 -5.97 19.63 -68.09
CA PRO A 37 -5.69 20.93 -67.44
C PRO A 37 -5.51 20.87 -65.91
N LEU A 38 -5.15 19.71 -65.35
CA LEU A 38 -5.04 19.45 -63.91
C LEU A 38 -3.69 19.82 -63.24
N HIS A 39 -2.81 20.56 -63.93
CA HIS A 39 -1.46 20.90 -63.44
C HIS A 39 -1.13 22.40 -63.45
N ALA A 40 -2.00 23.22 -62.86
CA ALA A 40 -1.60 24.52 -62.31
C ALA A 40 -1.40 24.37 -60.79
N PRO A 41 -0.23 24.73 -60.21
CA PRO A 41 -0.05 24.69 -58.77
C PRO A 41 -0.93 25.77 -58.11
N ASP A 42 -1.82 25.37 -57.21
CA ASP A 42 -2.62 26.31 -56.42
C ASP A 42 -1.70 27.10 -55.47
N SER A 43 -1.70 28.42 -55.60
CA SER A 43 -0.92 29.32 -54.76
C SER A 43 -1.38 29.32 -53.29
N ASN A 44 -2.60 28.85 -53.03
CA ASN A 44 -3.23 28.93 -51.73
C ASN A 44 -3.05 27.62 -50.94
N ARG A 45 -1.84 27.04 -51.03
CA ARG A 45 -1.41 25.80 -50.38
C ARG A 45 -0.19 26.06 -49.47
N GLY A 46 -0.10 25.32 -48.38
CA GLY A 46 1.12 25.19 -47.59
C GLY A 46 1.26 23.80 -46.98
N GLY A 47 2.30 23.60 -46.17
CA GLY A 47 2.65 22.33 -45.55
C GLY A 47 4.00 21.77 -46.03
N GLY A 48 4.29 20.53 -45.66
CA GLY A 48 5.56 19.86 -45.91
C GLY A 48 5.75 18.64 -45.00
N GLU A 49 7.00 18.24 -44.79
CA GLU A 49 7.37 17.24 -43.79
C GLU A 49 7.43 17.84 -42.38
N ILE A 50 7.00 17.08 -41.38
CA ILE A 50 7.47 17.22 -40.00
C ILE A 50 8.48 16.11 -39.77
N GLN A 51 9.69 16.47 -39.34
CA GLN A 51 10.73 15.48 -39.07
C GLN A 51 10.26 14.53 -37.94
N PRO A 52 10.35 13.21 -38.13
CA PRO A 52 9.97 12.27 -37.10
C PRO A 52 11.01 12.26 -35.95
N PRO A 53 10.66 11.75 -34.75
CA PRO A 53 11.59 11.69 -33.63
C PRO A 53 12.67 10.61 -33.83
N GLN A 54 13.68 10.68 -32.95
CA GLN A 54 14.80 9.75 -32.83
C GLN A 54 15.15 9.58 -31.34
N ASP A 55 15.81 8.47 -31.01
CA ASP A 55 16.33 8.09 -29.70
C ASP A 55 17.85 7.81 -29.69
N ASP A 56 18.45 7.66 -28.50
CA ASP A 56 19.58 6.75 -28.33
C ASP A 56 19.57 6.01 -26.97
N ILE A 57 20.08 4.76 -26.95
CA ILE A 57 20.26 3.99 -25.70
C ILE A 57 21.74 3.76 -25.46
N SER A 58 22.36 4.65 -24.67
CA SER A 58 23.79 4.53 -24.34
C SER A 58 24.14 3.14 -23.76
N PRO A 59 25.34 2.59 -24.04
CA PRO A 59 25.73 1.27 -23.53
C PRO A 59 25.66 1.13 -22.01
N ALA A 60 25.89 2.22 -21.26
CA ALA A 60 25.74 2.26 -19.81
C ALA A 60 24.27 2.15 -19.36
N THR A 61 23.35 2.80 -20.08
CA THR A 61 21.89 2.65 -19.86
C THR A 61 21.43 1.24 -20.20
N ARG A 62 21.80 0.68 -21.37
CA ARG A 62 21.41 -0.70 -21.73
C ARG A 62 21.92 -1.73 -20.72
N GLN A 63 23.18 -1.61 -20.27
CA GLN A 63 23.71 -2.48 -19.21
C GLN A 63 22.99 -2.32 -17.86
N ARG A 64 22.51 -1.11 -17.52
CA ARG A 64 21.70 -0.87 -16.32
C ARG A 64 20.36 -1.59 -16.41
N ILE A 65 19.67 -1.46 -17.54
CA ILE A 65 18.38 -2.11 -17.80
C ILE A 65 18.53 -3.64 -17.77
N ASN A 66 19.51 -4.19 -18.49
CA ASN A 66 19.79 -5.65 -18.48
C ASN A 66 20.01 -6.19 -17.06
N ARG A 67 20.83 -5.51 -16.22
CA ARG A 67 21.04 -5.93 -14.82
C ARG A 67 19.75 -5.88 -13.99
N ASN A 68 18.91 -4.87 -14.18
CA ASN A 68 17.63 -4.75 -13.49
C ASN A 68 16.65 -5.86 -13.89
N ILE A 69 16.58 -6.17 -15.19
CA ILE A 69 15.79 -7.29 -15.74
C ILE A 69 16.32 -8.63 -15.22
N ASP A 70 17.64 -8.88 -15.27
CA ASP A 70 18.25 -10.13 -14.83
C ASP A 70 18.01 -10.41 -13.34
N ALA A 71 18.22 -9.40 -12.49
CA ALA A 71 17.96 -9.51 -11.05
C ALA A 71 16.47 -9.75 -10.76
N THR A 72 15.58 -9.06 -11.47
CA THR A 72 14.13 -9.22 -11.31
C THR A 72 13.65 -10.58 -11.78
N ARG A 73 14.11 -11.04 -12.94
CA ARG A 73 13.85 -12.39 -13.45
C ARG A 73 14.35 -13.47 -12.49
N THR A 74 15.55 -13.33 -11.94
CA THR A 74 16.10 -14.25 -10.91
C THR A 74 15.17 -14.36 -9.70
N ARG A 75 14.62 -13.23 -9.22
CA ARG A 75 13.62 -13.20 -8.13
C ARG A 75 12.31 -13.90 -8.52
N LEU A 76 11.82 -13.70 -9.75
CA LEU A 76 10.58 -14.32 -10.25
C LEU A 76 10.74 -15.84 -10.51
N GLU A 77 11.92 -16.30 -10.93
CA GLU A 77 12.25 -17.73 -11.05
C GLU A 77 12.31 -18.40 -9.67
N ALA A 78 12.92 -17.75 -8.66
CA ALA A 78 12.92 -18.23 -7.27
C ALA A 78 11.50 -18.32 -6.66
N LEU A 79 10.60 -17.40 -7.05
CA LEU A 79 9.18 -17.41 -6.68
C LEU A 79 8.32 -18.38 -7.52
N ARG A 80 8.90 -19.08 -8.51
CA ARG A 80 8.21 -19.97 -9.47
C ARG A 80 7.12 -19.26 -10.31
N ILE A 81 7.24 -17.94 -10.47
CA ILE A 81 6.40 -17.14 -11.38
C ILE A 81 6.92 -17.25 -12.82
N LEU A 82 8.23 -17.46 -12.99
CA LEU A 82 8.87 -17.78 -14.26
C LEU A 82 9.54 -19.17 -14.20
N PRO A 83 9.66 -19.88 -15.34
CA PRO A 83 10.45 -21.10 -15.43
C PRO A 83 11.96 -20.79 -15.30
N PRO A 84 12.76 -21.65 -14.65
CA PRO A 84 14.20 -21.45 -14.53
C PRO A 84 14.90 -21.36 -15.89
N ARG A 85 15.92 -20.49 -16.05
CA ARG A 85 16.69 -20.39 -17.31
C ARG A 85 17.27 -21.71 -17.82
N ASN A 86 17.55 -22.64 -16.91
CA ASN A 86 18.15 -23.95 -17.19
C ASN A 86 17.12 -25.08 -17.34
N ALA A 87 15.82 -24.76 -17.42
CA ALA A 87 14.85 -25.73 -17.96
C ALA A 87 15.25 -26.10 -19.40
N ALA A 88 14.95 -27.34 -19.82
CA ALA A 88 15.37 -27.84 -21.13
C ALA A 88 14.96 -26.86 -22.25
N PRO A 89 15.85 -26.56 -23.21
CA PRO A 89 15.71 -25.40 -24.08
C PRO A 89 14.39 -25.44 -24.83
N LEU A 90 13.54 -24.43 -24.58
CA LEU A 90 12.31 -24.19 -25.32
C LEU A 90 12.71 -24.06 -26.79
N ALA A 91 12.21 -24.96 -27.63
CA ALA A 91 12.89 -25.38 -28.85
C ALA A 91 12.81 -24.35 -30.00
N ARG A 92 13.56 -23.24 -29.88
CA ARG A 92 13.74 -22.16 -30.86
C ARG A 92 12.42 -21.61 -31.44
N SER A 93 11.33 -21.74 -30.68
CA SER A 93 9.98 -21.34 -31.07
C SER A 93 9.68 -19.97 -30.48
N MET A 94 10.28 -18.92 -31.03
CA MET A 94 10.04 -17.56 -30.55
C MET A 94 8.61 -17.09 -30.89
N VAL A 95 8.18 -15.92 -30.41
CA VAL A 95 6.85 -15.36 -30.69
C VAL A 95 6.63 -15.13 -32.19
N SER A 96 6.03 -16.11 -32.86
CA SER A 96 5.36 -15.90 -34.14
C SER A 96 4.01 -15.22 -33.89
N GLY A 97 3.74 -14.14 -34.61
CA GLY A 97 2.47 -13.42 -34.53
C GLY A 97 2.43 -12.32 -33.47
N PHE A 98 3.52 -11.56 -33.29
CA PHE A 98 3.51 -10.37 -32.43
C PHE A 98 2.49 -9.35 -32.96
N ALA A 99 1.61 -8.84 -32.11
CA ALA A 99 0.55 -7.90 -32.43
C ALA A 99 1.05 -6.45 -32.45
N TRP A 100 0.32 -5.59 -33.16
CA TRP A 100 0.62 -4.16 -33.22
C TRP A 100 0.60 -3.52 -31.81
N PRO A 101 1.67 -2.83 -31.37
CA PRO A 101 1.89 -2.50 -29.96
C PRO A 101 1.22 -1.19 -29.51
N LEU A 102 0.42 -0.56 -30.37
CA LEU A 102 -0.31 0.67 -30.06
C LEU A 102 -1.80 0.54 -30.38
N ARG A 103 -2.65 1.28 -29.66
CA ARG A 103 -4.00 1.61 -30.13
C ARG A 103 -4.36 3.08 -29.90
N GLN A 104 -5.39 3.51 -30.60
CA GLN A 104 -6.07 4.77 -30.32
C GLN A 104 -6.88 4.66 -29.02
N ALA A 105 -6.85 5.69 -28.18
CA ALA A 105 -7.62 5.72 -26.94
C ALA A 105 -9.14 5.75 -27.19
N ALA A 106 -9.92 5.28 -26.20
CA ALA A 106 -11.37 5.18 -26.31
C ALA A 106 -12.05 6.53 -26.63
N GLY A 107 -13.04 6.50 -27.54
CA GLY A 107 -13.80 7.68 -27.96
C GLY A 107 -13.12 8.59 -28.99
N ARG A 108 -11.92 8.25 -29.47
CA ARG A 108 -11.22 8.99 -30.54
C ARG A 108 -11.56 8.45 -31.92
N THR A 109 -11.59 9.34 -32.92
CA THR A 109 -12.14 9.08 -34.26
C THR A 109 -11.20 9.49 -35.40
N ASP A 110 -9.89 9.55 -35.17
CA ASP A 110 -8.93 9.75 -36.26
C ASP A 110 -8.89 8.51 -37.18
N ASN A 111 -8.52 8.69 -38.45
CA ASN A 111 -8.46 7.60 -39.43
C ASN A 111 -7.17 6.74 -39.27
N SER A 112 -6.09 7.36 -38.79
CA SER A 112 -4.94 6.71 -38.18
C SER A 112 -4.23 7.68 -37.22
N TYR A 113 -3.50 7.14 -36.26
CA TYR A 113 -2.94 7.86 -35.11
C TYR A 113 -1.41 7.76 -35.00
N TYR A 114 -0.74 7.09 -35.95
CA TYR A 114 0.71 6.83 -35.89
C TYR A 114 1.43 6.96 -37.24
N GLY A 115 2.73 7.21 -37.17
CA GLY A 115 3.71 6.94 -38.23
C GLY A 115 4.82 6.00 -37.73
N ILE A 116 5.70 5.56 -38.63
CA ILE A 116 6.94 4.85 -38.25
C ILE A 116 8.11 5.74 -38.66
N ALA A 117 8.97 6.08 -37.71
CA ALA A 117 10.15 6.90 -37.97
C ALA A 117 11.25 6.02 -38.57
N ASN A 118 11.74 5.08 -37.75
CA ASN A 118 12.97 4.33 -37.95
C ASN A 118 12.73 2.83 -37.65
N PHE A 119 13.41 1.95 -38.38
CA PHE A 119 13.49 0.50 -38.16
C PHE A 119 14.89 0.12 -37.63
N VAL A 120 15.05 -1.13 -37.18
CA VAL A 120 16.32 -1.66 -36.68
C VAL A 120 17.38 -1.62 -37.79
N ASP A 121 18.60 -1.21 -37.46
CA ASP A 121 19.71 -1.31 -38.41
C ASP A 121 20.25 -2.75 -38.52
N GLN A 122 20.59 -3.11 -39.76
CA GLN A 122 21.09 -4.43 -40.17
C GLN A 122 22.53 -4.35 -40.69
N ASP A 123 23.13 -3.17 -40.83
CA ASP A 123 24.60 -3.05 -40.85
C ASP A 123 25.14 -3.00 -39.40
N SER A 124 26.28 -3.65 -39.21
CA SER A 124 27.02 -3.68 -37.95
C SER A 124 28.20 -2.70 -37.92
N VAL A 125 28.47 -2.04 -39.06
CA VAL A 125 29.50 -1.01 -39.20
C VAL A 125 28.88 0.34 -38.86
N TYR A 126 29.17 0.84 -37.66
CA TYR A 126 28.73 2.17 -37.24
C TYR A 126 29.45 3.30 -38.03
N ALA A 127 28.69 4.26 -38.58
CA ALA A 127 29.19 5.49 -39.19
C ALA A 127 28.27 6.70 -38.95
N THR A 128 28.82 7.90 -38.80
CA THR A 128 28.03 9.13 -38.55
C THR A 128 27.37 9.71 -39.82
N ASP A 129 27.14 8.90 -40.84
CA ASP A 129 26.49 9.29 -42.09
C ASP A 129 25.69 8.12 -42.68
N THR A 130 24.84 8.39 -43.67
CA THR A 130 23.90 7.40 -44.22
C THR A 130 24.54 6.37 -45.16
N SER A 131 25.88 6.23 -45.22
CA SER A 131 26.54 5.25 -46.08
C SER A 131 26.56 3.83 -45.50
N HIS A 132 26.38 3.69 -44.19
CA HIS A 132 26.31 2.41 -43.47
C HIS A 132 24.98 2.19 -42.72
N VAL A 133 23.92 2.92 -43.09
CA VAL A 133 22.58 2.77 -42.50
C VAL A 133 21.74 1.83 -43.36
N LYS A 134 21.14 0.80 -42.78
CA LYS A 134 20.50 -0.28 -43.55
C LYS A 134 19.36 -1.00 -42.83
N ASP A 135 18.11 -0.73 -43.23
CA ASP A 135 16.93 -1.38 -42.66
C ASP A 135 16.67 -2.82 -43.18
N TYR A 136 15.65 -3.49 -42.61
CA TYR A 136 15.20 -4.84 -42.97
C TYR A 136 14.88 -5.06 -44.46
N PHE A 137 14.47 -3.99 -45.16
CA PHE A 137 14.13 -3.99 -46.59
C PHE A 137 15.31 -3.58 -47.48
N CYS A 138 16.51 -3.44 -46.89
CA CYS A 138 17.73 -2.93 -47.54
C CYS A 138 17.64 -1.44 -47.90
N GLY A 139 16.71 -0.69 -47.31
CA GLY A 139 16.60 0.77 -47.45
C GLY A 139 17.35 1.50 -46.34
N THR A 140 17.08 2.80 -46.20
CA THR A 140 17.74 3.70 -45.24
C THR A 140 16.75 4.33 -44.25
N ARG A 141 15.67 3.63 -43.87
CA ARG A 141 14.74 4.05 -42.80
C ARG A 141 15.27 3.58 -41.43
N SER A 142 16.48 4.01 -41.09
CA SER A 142 17.22 3.74 -39.85
C SER A 142 18.23 4.89 -39.64
N TYR A 143 19.04 4.86 -38.57
CA TYR A 143 20.12 5.81 -38.35
C TYR A 143 21.18 5.28 -37.36
N ASP A 144 22.38 5.85 -37.45
CA ASP A 144 23.42 5.84 -36.42
C ASP A 144 23.48 7.24 -35.78
N THR A 145 23.79 7.35 -34.48
CA THR A 145 24.01 8.65 -33.81
C THR A 145 25.47 8.82 -33.37
N ALA A 146 25.95 10.08 -33.40
CA ALA A 146 27.34 10.44 -33.09
C ALA A 146 27.88 9.97 -31.72
N SER A 147 27.03 9.47 -30.81
CA SER A 147 27.43 8.87 -29.53
C SER A 147 28.01 7.44 -29.66
N GLY A 148 27.92 6.81 -30.83
CA GLY A 148 28.26 5.39 -31.03
C GLY A 148 27.06 4.46 -30.90
N TYR A 149 25.83 4.97 -30.99
CA TYR A 149 24.62 4.17 -31.03
C TYR A 149 24.19 3.88 -32.47
N ASN A 150 23.89 2.60 -32.70
CA ASN A 150 23.36 2.03 -33.93
C ASN A 150 21.93 1.59 -33.62
N HIS A 151 20.93 2.07 -34.37
CA HIS A 151 19.54 2.04 -33.91
C HIS A 151 18.97 0.62 -33.76
N GLN A 152 18.58 0.25 -32.54
CA GLN A 152 18.31 -1.14 -32.15
C GLN A 152 16.82 -1.50 -32.10
N GLY A 153 15.91 -0.55 -32.32
CA GLY A 153 14.46 -0.76 -32.14
C GLY A 153 13.61 -0.46 -33.37
N THR A 154 12.31 -0.27 -33.15
CA THR A 154 11.40 0.34 -34.13
C THR A 154 10.69 1.51 -33.47
N ASP A 155 10.80 2.69 -34.08
CA ASP A 155 10.24 3.93 -33.58
C ASP A 155 8.85 4.20 -34.16
N ILE A 156 7.84 4.12 -33.32
CA ILE A 156 6.43 4.28 -33.72
C ILE A 156 5.88 5.55 -33.05
N PHE A 157 5.84 6.65 -33.80
CA PHE A 157 5.50 7.97 -33.30
C PHE A 157 4.00 8.28 -33.44
N SER A 158 3.47 9.09 -32.51
CA SER A 158 2.08 9.55 -32.57
C SER A 158 1.91 10.61 -33.67
N TRP A 159 0.91 10.47 -34.55
CA TRP A 159 0.74 11.39 -35.68
C TRP A 159 -0.73 11.52 -36.14
N PRO A 160 -1.26 12.74 -36.37
CA PRO A 160 -0.62 14.05 -36.19
C PRO A 160 -0.60 14.55 -34.74
N PHE A 161 0.23 15.58 -34.49
CA PHE A 161 0.32 16.31 -33.22
C PHE A 161 0.78 15.44 -32.03
N SER A 162 2.03 14.99 -32.08
CA SER A 162 2.65 14.10 -31.11
C SER A 162 2.54 14.59 -29.67
N TRP A 163 2.83 15.87 -29.40
CA TRP A 163 2.79 16.45 -28.05
C TRP A 163 1.37 16.60 -27.53
N LYS A 164 0.45 17.10 -28.38
CA LYS A 164 -0.97 17.18 -28.05
C LYS A 164 -1.59 15.80 -27.81
N LYS A 165 -1.18 14.77 -28.57
CA LYS A 165 -1.62 13.38 -28.37
C LYS A 165 -1.08 12.79 -27.07
N MET A 166 0.20 13.01 -26.76
CA MET A 166 0.79 12.65 -25.47
C MET A 166 0.02 13.33 -24.32
N ASP A 167 -0.18 14.64 -24.37
CA ASP A 167 -0.87 15.40 -23.30
C ASP A 167 -2.28 14.88 -23.02
N ASN A 168 -3.05 14.58 -24.07
CA ASN A 168 -4.43 14.11 -23.98
C ASN A 168 -4.59 12.58 -23.80
N ASN A 169 -3.49 11.82 -23.70
CA ASN A 169 -3.45 10.35 -23.63
C ASN A 169 -4.08 9.64 -24.85
N ASP A 170 -3.90 10.18 -26.06
CA ASP A 170 -4.61 9.73 -27.27
C ASP A 170 -4.14 8.38 -27.85
N VAL A 171 -2.90 7.98 -27.53
CA VAL A 171 -2.24 6.78 -28.08
C VAL A 171 -1.72 5.92 -26.94
N GLU A 172 -2.39 4.79 -26.76
CA GLU A 172 -2.09 3.81 -25.72
C GLU A 172 -1.07 2.79 -26.25
N ILE A 173 -0.05 2.49 -25.45
CA ILE A 173 0.87 1.36 -25.66
C ILE A 173 0.23 0.11 -25.08
N VAL A 174 0.23 -0.98 -25.85
CA VAL A 174 -0.38 -2.26 -25.51
C VAL A 174 0.58 -3.42 -25.73
N ALA A 175 0.40 -4.51 -24.98
CA ALA A 175 1.26 -5.68 -25.09
C ALA A 175 1.06 -6.38 -26.46
N GLY A 176 2.09 -6.37 -27.30
CA GLY A 176 2.09 -7.05 -28.59
C GLY A 176 2.02 -8.57 -28.48
N ALA A 177 2.45 -9.16 -27.37
CA ALA A 177 2.22 -10.56 -27.07
C ALA A 177 1.93 -10.80 -25.58
N ALA A 178 1.24 -11.90 -25.28
CA ALA A 178 0.96 -12.29 -23.90
C ALA A 178 2.25 -12.70 -23.18
N GLY A 179 2.37 -12.41 -21.89
CA GLY A 179 3.60 -12.63 -21.15
C GLY A 179 3.52 -12.17 -19.70
N THR A 180 4.66 -12.03 -19.04
CA THR A 180 4.80 -11.59 -17.65
C THR A 180 5.67 -10.34 -17.57
N ILE A 181 5.24 -9.34 -16.80
CA ILE A 181 6.01 -8.10 -16.60
C ILE A 181 7.27 -8.42 -15.79
N ILE A 182 8.44 -8.32 -16.40
CA ILE A 182 9.75 -8.60 -15.76
C ILE A 182 10.50 -7.34 -15.32
N GLY A 183 9.94 -6.16 -15.58
CA GLY A 183 10.40 -4.89 -15.02
C GLY A 183 9.50 -3.74 -15.46
N LYS A 184 9.55 -2.64 -14.72
CA LYS A 184 8.98 -1.35 -15.10
C LYS A 184 9.86 -0.23 -14.53
N ASP A 185 10.13 0.77 -15.33
CA ASP A 185 10.75 2.04 -14.94
C ASP A 185 9.69 3.14 -15.13
N ASP A 186 9.45 3.99 -14.11
CA ASP A 186 8.40 5.03 -14.13
C ASP A 186 8.78 6.21 -13.22
N GLY A 187 8.10 7.35 -13.39
CA GLY A 187 8.31 8.57 -12.62
C GLY A 187 9.33 9.55 -13.22
N TYR A 188 9.99 9.19 -14.31
CA TYR A 188 11.03 9.99 -14.97
C TYR A 188 10.47 11.02 -15.95
N PHE A 189 11.24 12.07 -16.20
CA PHE A 189 10.85 13.17 -17.09
C PHE A 189 10.55 12.68 -18.51
N ASP A 190 9.41 13.11 -19.06
CA ASP A 190 8.79 12.55 -20.27
C ASP A 190 8.58 13.57 -21.39
N ARG A 191 9.12 14.78 -21.26
CA ARG A 191 9.08 15.84 -22.27
C ARG A 191 10.47 16.19 -22.82
N SER A 192 11.26 15.17 -23.12
CA SER A 192 12.59 15.32 -23.72
C SER A 192 12.51 15.77 -25.18
N CYS A 193 13.55 16.51 -25.60
CA CYS A 193 13.69 17.15 -26.91
C CYS A 193 15.09 16.94 -27.52
N SER A 194 15.87 15.99 -26.98
CA SER A 194 17.30 15.88 -27.21
C SER A 194 17.82 14.51 -26.81
N MET A 195 18.91 14.07 -27.46
CA MET A 195 19.68 12.95 -26.96
C MET A 195 20.28 13.30 -25.59
N SER A 196 20.08 12.44 -24.59
CA SER A 196 20.48 12.68 -23.20
C SER A 196 20.93 11.38 -22.52
N SER A 197 21.36 11.46 -21.27
CA SER A 197 21.69 10.26 -20.45
C SER A 197 20.60 9.90 -19.44
N ASP A 198 19.44 10.54 -19.52
CA ASP A 198 18.35 10.40 -18.56
C ASP A 198 17.69 9.01 -18.61
N PRO A 199 17.22 8.48 -17.48
CA PRO A 199 16.41 7.28 -17.47
C PRO A 199 15.06 7.51 -18.18
N TRP A 200 14.67 6.56 -19.02
CA TRP A 200 13.33 6.51 -19.63
C TRP A 200 12.30 5.85 -18.69
N ASN A 201 11.01 6.10 -18.94
CA ASN A 201 9.93 5.25 -18.45
C ASN A 201 9.71 4.11 -19.45
N ALA A 202 9.60 2.88 -18.97
CA ALA A 202 9.50 1.70 -19.81
C ALA A 202 8.82 0.51 -19.12
N VAL A 203 8.25 -0.39 -19.92
CA VAL A 203 7.77 -1.71 -19.46
C VAL A 203 8.54 -2.80 -20.20
N TYR A 204 8.95 -3.85 -19.49
CA TYR A 204 9.60 -5.02 -20.07
C TYR A 204 8.76 -6.27 -19.82
N VAL A 205 8.38 -6.98 -20.89
CA VAL A 205 7.49 -8.16 -20.84
C VAL A 205 8.24 -9.38 -21.36
N GLN A 206 8.33 -10.44 -20.55
CA GLN A 206 8.84 -11.75 -21.00
C GLN A 206 7.70 -12.62 -21.52
N HIS A 207 7.88 -13.24 -22.67
CA HIS A 207 6.92 -14.14 -23.30
C HIS A 207 7.20 -15.62 -22.94
N ALA A 208 6.27 -16.52 -23.28
CA ALA A 208 6.27 -17.91 -22.80
C ALA A 208 7.41 -18.79 -23.39
N ASP A 209 7.98 -18.35 -24.51
CA ASP A 209 9.19 -18.86 -25.18
C ASP A 209 10.49 -18.44 -24.48
N GLY A 210 10.44 -17.43 -23.61
CA GLY A 210 11.58 -16.80 -22.95
C GLY A 210 12.07 -15.50 -23.59
N SER A 211 11.51 -15.07 -24.73
CA SER A 211 11.83 -13.78 -25.37
C SER A 211 11.33 -12.59 -24.55
N VAL A 212 11.85 -11.40 -24.81
CA VAL A 212 11.51 -10.17 -24.07
C VAL A 212 11.22 -9.01 -25.03
N ALA A 213 10.07 -8.35 -24.83
CA ALA A 213 9.73 -7.09 -25.49
C ALA A 213 9.97 -5.90 -24.55
N TRP A 214 10.66 -4.87 -25.04
CA TRP A 214 10.94 -3.61 -24.35
C TRP A 214 10.06 -2.51 -24.95
N TYR A 215 9.26 -1.84 -24.12
CA TYR A 215 8.37 -0.75 -24.55
C TYR A 215 8.88 0.56 -23.94
N GLY A 216 9.55 1.39 -24.74
CA GLY A 216 10.29 2.57 -24.31
C GLY A 216 9.54 3.91 -24.38
N HIS A 217 10.24 4.97 -23.97
CA HIS A 217 9.84 6.39 -23.95
C HIS A 217 8.44 6.71 -23.40
N MET A 218 7.95 5.96 -22.42
CA MET A 218 6.56 6.06 -21.99
C MET A 218 6.26 7.37 -21.23
N LYS A 219 5.01 7.83 -21.28
CA LYS A 219 4.53 9.00 -20.52
C LYS A 219 4.62 8.73 -19.01
N ASN A 220 5.09 9.70 -18.24
CA ASN A 220 5.31 9.60 -16.79
C ASN A 220 3.98 9.30 -16.06
N GLY A 221 3.98 8.28 -15.19
CA GLY A 221 2.82 7.88 -14.41
C GLY A 221 1.68 7.29 -15.24
N SER A 222 1.91 6.98 -16.52
CA SER A 222 0.91 6.34 -17.39
C SER A 222 0.92 4.82 -17.32
N LEU A 223 1.97 4.20 -16.77
CA LEU A 223 2.22 2.77 -16.89
C LEU A 223 1.14 1.92 -16.19
N THR A 224 0.93 0.73 -16.72
CA THR A 224 -0.06 -0.25 -16.22
C THR A 224 0.08 -0.47 -14.71
N THR A 225 -1.04 -0.46 -13.99
CA THR A 225 -1.06 -0.64 -12.52
C THR A 225 -0.66 -2.06 -12.09
N LYS A 226 -0.58 -3.01 -13.04
CA LYS A 226 -0.05 -4.36 -12.77
C LYS A 226 1.39 -4.31 -12.24
N ALA A 227 1.65 -5.15 -11.25
CA ALA A 227 2.94 -5.29 -10.61
C ALA A 227 3.91 -6.14 -11.45
N VAL A 228 5.21 -5.96 -11.22
CA VAL A 228 6.26 -6.85 -11.72
C VAL A 228 6.03 -8.28 -11.20
N GLY A 229 5.97 -9.24 -12.12
CA GLY A 229 5.55 -10.62 -11.88
C GLY A 229 4.10 -10.93 -12.25
N ALA A 230 3.28 -9.92 -12.58
CA ALA A 230 1.93 -10.15 -13.11
C ALA A 230 1.95 -10.44 -14.62
N SER A 231 1.04 -11.32 -15.07
CA SER A 231 0.86 -11.62 -16.49
C SER A 231 -0.03 -10.59 -17.21
N VAL A 232 0.24 -10.36 -18.49
CA VAL A 232 -0.51 -9.49 -19.41
C VAL A 232 -0.99 -10.28 -20.63
N SER A 233 -2.15 -9.91 -21.17
CA SER A 233 -2.71 -10.48 -22.40
C SER A 233 -2.31 -9.68 -23.66
N VAL A 234 -2.44 -10.28 -24.84
CA VAL A 234 -2.29 -9.55 -26.12
C VAL A 234 -3.27 -8.38 -26.17
N GLY A 235 -2.81 -7.19 -26.55
CA GLY A 235 -3.62 -5.97 -26.61
C GLY A 235 -3.97 -5.38 -25.24
N GLU A 236 -3.44 -5.90 -24.13
CA GLU A 236 -3.66 -5.31 -22.80
C GLU A 236 -2.85 -4.01 -22.63
N TYR A 237 -3.42 -3.03 -21.93
CA TYR A 237 -2.80 -1.72 -21.69
C TYR A 237 -1.49 -1.83 -20.90
N LEU A 238 -0.43 -1.22 -21.44
CA LEU A 238 0.88 -1.07 -20.79
C LEU A 238 1.20 0.37 -20.38
N GLY A 239 0.72 1.38 -21.11
CA GLY A 239 0.92 2.80 -20.80
C GLY A 239 0.50 3.74 -21.94
N VAL A 240 1.05 4.96 -21.98
CA VAL A 240 0.82 5.97 -23.03
C VAL A 240 2.15 6.37 -23.67
N VAL A 241 2.14 6.70 -24.97
CA VAL A 241 3.30 7.23 -25.71
C VAL A 241 3.76 8.58 -25.12
N GLY A 242 5.06 8.73 -24.86
CA GLY A 242 5.68 9.97 -24.36
C GLY A 242 7.05 10.22 -24.99
N SER A 243 7.88 11.05 -24.37
CA SER A 243 9.24 11.40 -24.83
C SER A 243 10.22 11.36 -23.64
N SER A 244 10.32 10.22 -22.95
CA SER A 244 11.14 10.09 -21.73
C SER A 244 12.55 9.55 -21.97
N GLY A 245 13.55 10.08 -21.25
CA GLY A 245 14.95 9.72 -21.43
C GLY A 245 15.59 10.44 -22.62
N SER A 246 16.55 9.78 -23.29
CA SER A 246 17.13 10.24 -24.55
C SER A 246 16.08 10.14 -25.67
N SER A 247 15.51 11.26 -26.10
CA SER A 247 14.39 11.26 -27.06
C SER A 247 14.15 12.67 -27.62
N THR A 248 13.92 12.80 -28.92
CA THR A 248 13.65 14.12 -29.55
C THR A 248 12.16 14.46 -29.69
N GLY A 249 11.24 13.53 -29.43
CA GLY A 249 9.80 13.78 -29.45
C GLY A 249 8.95 12.51 -29.32
N PRO A 250 7.61 12.61 -29.12
CA PRO A 250 6.83 11.50 -28.57
C PRO A 250 6.65 10.28 -29.47
N HIS A 251 7.23 9.15 -29.07
CA HIS A 251 7.15 7.86 -29.76
C HIS A 251 7.23 6.66 -28.80
N LEU A 252 6.84 5.49 -29.29
CA LEU A 252 7.22 4.20 -28.70
C LEU A 252 8.48 3.72 -29.42
N HIS A 253 9.58 3.53 -28.70
CA HIS A 253 10.70 2.71 -29.17
C HIS A 253 10.45 1.27 -28.72
N LEU A 254 10.41 0.33 -29.66
CA LEU A 254 10.18 -1.09 -29.42
C LEU A 254 11.43 -1.92 -29.77
N GLU A 255 11.97 -2.63 -28.79
CA GLU A 255 13.01 -3.65 -29.01
C GLU A 255 12.50 -5.04 -28.64
N LEU A 256 12.93 -6.07 -29.38
CA LEU A 256 12.63 -7.47 -29.09
C LEU A 256 13.94 -8.27 -28.93
N TYR A 257 13.98 -9.12 -27.91
CA TYR A 257 15.15 -9.95 -27.58
C TYR A 257 14.76 -11.42 -27.51
N ASP A 258 15.63 -12.30 -28.02
CA ASP A 258 15.45 -13.75 -27.87
C ASP A 258 15.67 -14.23 -26.42
N ALA A 259 15.40 -15.50 -26.15
CA ALA A 259 15.61 -16.12 -24.83
C ALA A 259 17.09 -16.18 -24.38
N SER A 260 18.04 -15.85 -25.28
CA SER A 260 19.48 -15.74 -25.02
C SER A 260 19.95 -14.29 -24.88
N ASN A 261 19.02 -13.31 -24.93
CA ASN A 261 19.26 -11.87 -24.91
C ASN A 261 20.00 -11.31 -26.15
N ASN A 262 19.86 -11.96 -27.31
CA ASN A 262 20.24 -11.40 -28.61
C ASN A 262 19.13 -10.49 -29.14
N LEU A 263 19.48 -9.36 -29.79
CA LEU A 263 18.51 -8.50 -30.46
C LEU A 263 17.91 -9.20 -31.70
N VAL A 264 16.58 -9.14 -31.81
CA VAL A 264 15.77 -9.68 -32.91
C VAL A 264 14.94 -8.56 -33.54
N ASP A 265 15.06 -8.42 -34.86
CA ASP A 265 14.18 -7.56 -35.65
C ASP A 265 12.95 -8.37 -36.12
N PRO A 266 11.70 -7.96 -35.79
CA PRO A 266 10.47 -8.64 -36.19
C PRO A 266 10.06 -8.42 -37.66
N TRP A 267 10.74 -7.53 -38.39
CA TRP A 267 10.38 -7.14 -39.76
C TRP A 267 10.97 -8.10 -40.81
N LEU A 268 10.11 -8.82 -41.52
CA LEU A 268 10.46 -9.71 -42.62
C LEU A 268 10.87 -8.91 -43.86
N GLY A 269 12.11 -9.09 -44.31
CA GLY A 269 12.63 -8.46 -45.53
C GLY A 269 13.98 -9.04 -45.96
N ALA A 270 14.46 -8.60 -47.13
CA ALA A 270 15.61 -9.19 -47.81
C ALA A 270 16.96 -8.97 -47.10
N CYS A 271 17.05 -8.01 -46.17
CA CYS A 271 18.28 -7.73 -45.43
C CYS A 271 18.23 -8.10 -43.94
N ASN A 272 17.04 -8.26 -43.33
CA ASN A 272 16.93 -8.92 -42.02
C ASN A 272 17.10 -10.44 -42.16
N SER A 273 18.35 -10.89 -42.12
CA SER A 273 18.71 -12.32 -42.19
C SER A 273 18.24 -13.17 -40.98
N LYS A 274 17.75 -12.53 -39.90
CA LYS A 274 17.20 -13.17 -38.70
C LYS A 274 15.66 -13.31 -38.71
N SER A 275 14.99 -12.76 -39.72
CA SER A 275 13.52 -12.65 -39.83
C SER A 275 12.70 -13.97 -39.84
N GLN A 276 13.34 -15.13 -39.66
CA GLN A 276 12.66 -16.42 -39.57
C GLN A 276 12.21 -16.79 -38.14
N GLU A 277 12.55 -15.98 -37.14
CA GLU A 277 12.41 -16.36 -35.73
C GLU A 277 11.24 -15.65 -35.01
N VAL A 278 11.19 -14.30 -35.06
CA VAL A 278 10.04 -13.49 -34.59
C VAL A 278 9.41 -12.79 -35.78
N THR A 279 8.07 -12.73 -35.81
CA THR A 279 7.31 -12.16 -36.93
C THR A 279 6.07 -11.40 -36.45
N TRP A 280 5.77 -10.27 -37.10
CA TRP A 280 4.49 -9.59 -36.96
C TRP A 280 3.32 -10.48 -37.39
N SER A 281 2.24 -10.49 -36.61
CA SER A 281 0.96 -11.15 -36.92
C SER A 281 0.31 -10.67 -38.22
N ASN A 282 0.52 -9.40 -38.55
CA ASN A 282 0.17 -8.80 -39.83
C ASN A 282 1.16 -7.66 -40.09
N GLN A 283 2.24 -7.93 -40.83
CA GLN A 283 3.29 -6.95 -41.11
C GLN A 283 2.77 -5.80 -41.99
N PRO A 284 2.90 -4.53 -41.57
CA PRO A 284 2.67 -3.38 -42.44
C PRO A 284 3.62 -3.37 -43.66
N PRO A 285 3.18 -2.88 -44.83
CA PRO A 285 4.08 -2.61 -45.95
C PRO A 285 5.22 -1.64 -45.57
N TYR A 286 6.40 -1.80 -46.18
CA TYR A 286 7.58 -0.95 -45.93
C TYR A 286 7.35 0.56 -46.18
N TYR A 287 6.38 0.88 -47.05
CA TYR A 287 5.70 2.17 -47.07
C TYR A 287 4.19 1.91 -47.04
N ASP A 288 3.47 2.43 -46.04
CA ASP A 288 1.99 2.45 -46.01
C ASP A 288 1.43 3.88 -46.11
N PRO A 289 1.33 4.44 -47.34
CA PRO A 289 0.74 5.75 -47.57
C PRO A 289 -0.71 5.78 -47.05
N THR A 290 -0.92 6.54 -46.00
CA THR A 290 -2.20 6.62 -45.28
C THR A 290 -2.47 8.05 -44.85
N ILE A 291 -3.72 8.48 -45.01
CA ILE A 291 -4.24 9.73 -44.42
C ILE A 291 -4.56 9.44 -42.95
N ASN A 292 -3.88 10.10 -42.02
CA ASN A 292 -4.08 9.95 -40.59
C ASN A 292 -5.32 10.74 -40.11
N ALA A 293 -5.43 12.01 -40.49
CA ALA A 293 -6.56 12.85 -40.12
C ALA A 293 -6.81 13.98 -41.13
N ILE A 294 -7.97 14.64 -41.02
CA ILE A 294 -8.29 15.88 -41.72
C ILE A 294 -8.95 16.92 -40.80
N THR A 295 -8.57 18.18 -40.94
CA THR A 295 -9.04 19.30 -40.10
C THR A 295 -9.60 20.45 -40.93
N VAL A 296 -10.48 21.25 -40.31
CA VAL A 296 -11.16 22.42 -40.89
C VAL A 296 -11.22 23.52 -39.83
N GLY A 297 -10.80 24.73 -40.17
CA GLY A 297 -10.92 25.88 -39.28
C GLY A 297 -10.37 27.20 -39.81
N PRO A 298 -10.11 28.20 -38.95
CA PRO A 298 -9.79 29.57 -39.38
C PRO A 298 -8.32 29.82 -39.72
N ALA A 299 -7.42 28.88 -39.41
CA ALA A 299 -5.96 29.02 -39.60
C ALA A 299 -5.30 27.67 -39.93
N SER A 300 -4.08 27.71 -40.46
CA SER A 300 -3.21 26.53 -40.63
C SER A 300 -2.84 25.92 -39.27
N PRO A 301 -2.48 24.63 -39.19
CA PRO A 301 -1.87 24.09 -37.97
C PRO A 301 -0.57 24.79 -37.64
N GLU A 302 -0.26 24.86 -36.34
CA GLU A 302 0.99 25.41 -35.82
C GLU A 302 1.75 24.30 -35.08
N PHE A 303 3.02 24.14 -35.44
CA PHE A 303 3.96 23.19 -34.84
C PHE A 303 5.01 24.00 -34.07
N PRO A 304 4.76 24.36 -32.80
CA PRO A 304 5.67 25.14 -31.97
C PRO A 304 6.91 24.34 -31.54
N ASP A 305 7.92 25.04 -31.01
CA ASP A 305 9.15 24.42 -30.52
C ASP A 305 8.88 23.38 -29.41
N CYS A 306 9.64 22.29 -29.46
CA CYS A 306 9.60 21.19 -28.50
C CYS A 306 9.85 21.70 -27.05
N PRO A 307 9.11 21.21 -26.03
CA PRO A 307 8.10 20.15 -26.04
C PRO A 307 6.65 20.68 -26.02
N THR A 308 6.39 21.80 -26.70
CA THR A 308 5.09 22.49 -26.66
C THR A 308 4.01 21.72 -27.43
N ALA A 309 2.80 21.63 -26.87
CA ALA A 309 1.66 20.99 -27.53
C ALA A 309 1.25 21.74 -28.82
N GLU A 310 1.03 21.00 -29.91
CA GLU A 310 0.76 21.58 -31.22
C GLU A 310 -0.68 22.09 -31.36
N ILE A 311 -0.86 23.20 -32.09
CA ILE A 311 -2.15 23.86 -32.24
C ILE A 311 -2.77 23.42 -33.57
N SER A 312 -3.80 22.57 -33.50
CA SER A 312 -4.41 21.98 -34.69
C SER A 312 -5.34 22.91 -35.47
N ASN A 313 -5.73 24.05 -34.88
CA ASN A 313 -6.68 25.06 -35.41
C ASN A 313 -7.99 24.48 -36.01
N ASP A 314 -8.37 23.28 -35.59
CA ASP A 314 -9.58 22.56 -36.01
C ASP A 314 -10.79 23.02 -35.21
N THR A 315 -11.58 23.93 -35.76
CA THR A 315 -12.88 24.35 -35.19
C THR A 315 -14.05 23.53 -35.75
N GLY A 316 -13.84 22.83 -36.86
CA GLY A 316 -14.85 22.04 -37.55
C GLY A 316 -15.87 22.85 -38.37
N PHE A 317 -15.68 24.17 -38.53
CA PHE A 317 -16.57 25.06 -39.29
C PHE A 317 -15.79 26.20 -39.99
N VAL A 318 -16.43 26.88 -40.95
CA VAL A 318 -15.91 28.11 -41.60
C VAL A 318 -16.99 29.20 -41.57
N VAL A 319 -16.59 30.47 -41.41
CA VAL A 319 -17.53 31.60 -41.41
C VAL A 319 -17.76 32.08 -42.86
N PRO A 320 -19.00 32.37 -43.29
CA PRO A 320 -19.28 32.87 -44.64
C PRO A 320 -18.50 34.15 -44.93
N GLY A 321 -17.80 34.20 -46.07
CA GLY A 321 -16.92 35.32 -46.42
C GLY A 321 -15.56 35.32 -45.71
N SER A 322 -15.29 34.42 -44.74
CA SER A 322 -13.95 34.27 -44.16
C SER A 322 -13.08 33.31 -44.98
N VAL A 323 -11.77 33.36 -44.73
CA VAL A 323 -10.89 32.25 -45.10
C VAL A 323 -11.22 31.04 -44.23
N GLY A 324 -11.24 29.85 -44.84
CA GLY A 324 -11.21 28.57 -44.16
C GLY A 324 -9.98 27.77 -44.61
N TYR A 325 -9.29 27.17 -43.65
CA TYR A 325 -8.13 26.30 -43.83
C TYR A 325 -8.54 24.83 -43.69
N PHE A 326 -8.00 24.00 -44.58
CA PHE A 326 -8.35 22.59 -44.73
C PHE A 326 -7.08 21.77 -44.80
N THR A 327 -6.79 20.98 -43.78
CA THR A 327 -5.52 20.24 -43.69
C THR A 327 -5.73 18.74 -43.78
N VAL A 328 -4.77 18.07 -44.40
CA VAL A 328 -4.64 16.61 -44.48
C VAL A 328 -3.30 16.22 -43.90
N TYR A 329 -3.30 15.29 -42.94
CA TYR A 329 -2.09 14.76 -42.29
C TYR A 329 -1.88 13.32 -42.75
N LEU A 330 -0.66 12.97 -43.13
CA LEU A 330 -0.33 11.71 -43.78
C LEU A 330 0.96 11.11 -43.23
N ARG A 331 1.08 9.79 -43.36
CA ARG A 331 2.35 9.07 -43.18
C ARG A 331 2.81 8.44 -44.50
N ASP A 332 4.11 8.15 -44.57
CA ASP A 332 4.74 7.38 -45.66
C ASP A 332 4.37 7.86 -47.07
N GLN A 333 4.18 9.17 -47.28
CA GLN A 333 3.82 9.71 -48.59
C GLN A 333 5.05 9.72 -49.50
N ARG A 334 5.05 8.93 -50.57
CA ARG A 334 6.13 8.85 -51.56
C ARG A 334 5.93 9.87 -52.68
N SER A 335 6.99 10.14 -53.47
CA SER A 335 6.94 11.01 -54.66
C SER A 335 5.85 10.66 -55.68
N THR A 336 5.42 9.39 -55.71
CA THR A 336 4.35 8.87 -56.56
C THR A 336 2.95 8.97 -55.97
N ASP A 337 2.81 9.26 -54.66
CA ASP A 337 1.53 9.31 -53.97
C ASP A 337 0.96 10.74 -53.99
N VAL A 338 -0.08 10.95 -54.80
CA VAL A 338 -0.78 12.24 -54.90
C VAL A 338 -2.06 12.22 -54.07
N VAL A 339 -2.16 13.16 -53.14
CA VAL A 339 -3.40 13.50 -52.42
C VAL A 339 -4.27 14.35 -53.34
N SER A 340 -5.53 13.96 -53.53
CA SER A 340 -6.57 14.79 -54.15
C SER A 340 -7.52 15.30 -53.08
N ALA A 341 -7.63 16.61 -52.96
CA ALA A 341 -8.51 17.32 -52.05
C ALA A 341 -9.74 17.84 -52.81
N ARG A 342 -10.95 17.67 -52.26
CA ARG A 342 -12.22 18.05 -52.90
C ARG A 342 -13.16 18.69 -51.89
N TRP A 343 -13.89 19.72 -52.33
CA TRP A 343 -14.89 20.43 -51.52
C TRP A 343 -16.23 20.43 -52.22
N TYR A 344 -17.30 20.10 -51.50
CA TYR A 344 -18.67 20.03 -52.01
C TYR A 344 -19.59 21.00 -51.26
N GLN A 345 -20.50 21.62 -52.00
CA GLN A 345 -21.55 22.48 -51.49
C GLN A 345 -22.67 21.65 -50.82
N PRO A 346 -23.61 22.28 -50.08
CA PRO A 346 -24.67 21.57 -49.36
C PRO A 346 -25.69 20.82 -50.25
N ASP A 347 -25.72 21.11 -51.55
CA ASP A 347 -26.51 20.36 -52.55
C ASP A 347 -25.77 19.12 -53.10
N GLY A 348 -24.54 18.87 -52.65
CA GLY A 348 -23.67 17.79 -53.13
C GLY A 348 -22.87 18.11 -54.40
N SER A 349 -22.99 19.32 -54.96
CA SER A 349 -22.19 19.75 -56.11
C SER A 349 -20.72 20.03 -55.73
N LEU A 350 -19.80 19.71 -56.64
CA LEU A 350 -18.35 19.93 -56.45
C LEU A 350 -17.99 21.41 -56.64
N TRP A 351 -17.42 22.04 -55.63
CA TRP A 351 -17.01 23.45 -55.63
C TRP A 351 -15.54 23.66 -56.02
N LYS A 352 -14.64 22.84 -55.48
CA LYS A 352 -13.19 22.93 -55.71
C LYS A 352 -12.51 21.56 -55.69
N THR A 353 -11.37 21.51 -56.37
CA THR A 353 -10.42 20.40 -56.38
C THR A 353 -9.00 20.96 -56.27
N ALA A 354 -8.12 20.31 -55.50
CA ALA A 354 -6.70 20.63 -55.43
C ALA A 354 -5.86 19.36 -55.18
N THR A 355 -4.53 19.44 -55.36
CA THR A 355 -3.64 18.27 -55.24
C THR A 355 -2.34 18.54 -54.49
N SER A 356 -1.80 17.49 -53.85
CA SER A 356 -0.51 17.50 -53.14
C SER A 356 0.27 16.20 -53.33
N GLY A 357 1.42 16.28 -54.01
CA GLY A 357 2.52 15.32 -53.89
C GLY A 357 3.66 15.88 -53.02
N VAL A 358 4.63 15.04 -52.68
CA VAL A 358 5.89 15.41 -52.01
C VAL A 358 7.02 15.63 -53.03
N PRO A 359 8.01 16.49 -52.76
CA PRO A 359 9.19 16.69 -53.63
C PRO A 359 10.35 15.73 -53.31
N SER A 360 10.36 15.12 -52.12
CA SER A 360 11.30 14.06 -51.72
C SER A 360 10.91 12.71 -52.32
N SER A 361 11.79 11.71 -52.27
CA SER A 361 11.46 10.31 -52.59
C SER A 361 10.32 9.79 -51.72
N TYR A 362 10.32 10.15 -50.44
CA TYR A 362 9.21 10.02 -49.50
C TYR A 362 9.33 11.00 -48.33
N TYR A 363 8.24 11.15 -47.56
CA TYR A 363 8.22 11.74 -46.22
C TYR A 363 7.56 10.78 -45.23
N SER A 364 8.15 10.59 -44.05
CA SER A 364 7.58 9.72 -42.99
C SER A 364 6.34 10.34 -42.35
N SER A 365 6.31 11.67 -42.22
CA SER A 365 5.19 12.46 -41.66
C SER A 365 4.99 13.73 -42.47
N ALA A 366 3.93 13.77 -43.29
CA ALA A 366 3.60 14.91 -44.13
C ALA A 366 2.29 15.57 -43.69
N TYR A 367 2.19 16.88 -43.89
CA TYR A 367 0.90 17.59 -43.83
C TYR A 367 0.78 18.57 -44.99
N TRP A 368 -0.44 18.71 -45.50
CA TRP A 368 -0.76 19.66 -46.57
C TRP A 368 -2.06 20.39 -46.24
N TYR A 369 -2.03 21.72 -46.29
CA TYR A 369 -3.22 22.54 -46.13
C TYR A 369 -3.49 23.38 -47.37
N TRP A 370 -4.77 23.62 -47.62
CA TRP A 370 -5.28 24.60 -48.58
C TRP A 370 -6.14 25.62 -47.84
N TYR A 371 -6.15 26.86 -48.31
CA TYR A 371 -6.95 27.93 -47.72
C TYR A 371 -7.73 28.70 -48.79
N TYR A 372 -9.02 28.89 -48.55
CA TYR A 372 -9.90 29.60 -49.48
C TYR A 372 -10.84 30.53 -48.73
N THR A 373 -11.12 31.70 -49.30
CA THR A 373 -12.27 32.51 -48.90
C THR A 373 -13.55 31.78 -49.31
N PHE A 374 -14.39 31.43 -48.34
CA PHE A 374 -15.68 30.78 -48.61
C PHE A 374 -16.74 31.80 -49.02
N PRO A 375 -17.67 31.45 -49.91
CA PRO A 375 -18.71 32.38 -50.34
C PRO A 375 -19.68 32.68 -49.20
N THR A 376 -20.42 33.79 -49.31
CA THR A 376 -21.49 34.13 -48.36
C THR A 376 -22.76 33.29 -48.55
N SER A 377 -22.86 32.54 -49.65
CA SER A 377 -23.95 31.62 -50.00
C SER A 377 -23.44 30.60 -51.03
N PRO A 378 -23.88 29.33 -51.04
CA PRO A 378 -24.89 28.73 -50.15
C PRO A 378 -24.35 28.47 -48.75
N THR A 379 -25.17 28.80 -47.75
CA THR A 379 -24.96 28.38 -46.36
C THR A 379 -25.55 26.98 -46.14
N GLY A 380 -24.98 26.21 -45.20
CA GLY A 380 -25.39 24.84 -44.90
C GLY A 380 -24.22 23.95 -44.51
N ILE A 381 -24.42 22.63 -44.59
CA ILE A 381 -23.37 21.63 -44.34
C ILE A 381 -22.61 21.36 -45.64
N TRP A 382 -21.37 21.81 -45.71
CA TRP A 382 -20.42 21.49 -46.78
C TRP A 382 -19.65 20.21 -46.45
N ARG A 383 -19.03 19.57 -47.45
CA ARG A 383 -18.17 18.38 -47.26
C ARG A 383 -16.77 18.60 -47.80
N PHE A 384 -15.76 18.30 -46.99
CA PHE A 384 -14.37 18.18 -47.39
C PHE A 384 -14.00 16.71 -47.55
N GLU A 385 -13.30 16.36 -48.62
CA GLU A 385 -12.75 15.03 -48.89
C GLU A 385 -11.26 15.13 -49.20
N ALA A 386 -10.48 14.18 -48.66
CA ALA A 386 -9.11 13.92 -49.05
C ALA A 386 -8.98 12.48 -49.51
N THR A 387 -8.43 12.26 -50.70
CA THR A 387 -8.28 10.95 -51.34
C THR A 387 -6.81 10.69 -51.67
N MET A 388 -6.27 9.54 -51.31
CA MET A 388 -4.94 9.08 -51.72
C MET A 388 -4.97 7.57 -51.97
N ASN A 389 -4.41 7.12 -53.09
CA ASN A 389 -4.36 5.69 -53.47
C ASN A 389 -5.71 4.95 -53.38
N GLY A 390 -6.80 5.64 -53.76
CA GLY A 390 -8.18 5.13 -53.70
C GLY A 390 -8.84 5.16 -52.30
N LYS A 391 -8.08 5.35 -51.22
CA LYS A 391 -8.62 5.56 -49.86
C LYS A 391 -9.13 7.01 -49.75
N THR A 392 -10.40 7.22 -49.36
CA THR A 392 -10.99 8.56 -49.14
C THR A 392 -11.36 8.76 -47.67
N VAL A 393 -10.94 9.89 -47.09
CA VAL A 393 -11.39 10.38 -45.77
C VAL A 393 -12.25 11.63 -46.00
N SER A 394 -13.34 11.80 -45.26
CA SER A 394 -14.26 12.94 -45.44
C SER A 394 -14.76 13.54 -44.12
N LYS A 395 -14.96 14.86 -44.10
CA LYS A 395 -15.45 15.62 -42.95
C LYS A 395 -16.53 16.60 -43.41
N ASN A 396 -17.71 16.51 -42.81
CA ASN A 396 -18.79 17.48 -42.99
C ASN A 396 -18.54 18.67 -42.05
N PHE A 397 -18.76 19.90 -42.52
CA PHE A 397 -18.53 21.13 -41.78
C PHE A 397 -19.59 22.19 -42.14
N PRO A 398 -20.14 22.95 -41.18
CA PRO A 398 -21.04 24.04 -41.52
C PRO A 398 -20.29 25.26 -42.07
N VAL A 399 -20.93 25.92 -43.02
CA VAL A 399 -20.62 27.28 -43.48
C VAL A 399 -21.93 28.04 -43.42
N GLY A 400 -22.06 29.01 -42.52
CA GLY A 400 -23.34 29.72 -42.35
C GLY A 400 -23.28 30.83 -41.32
N ASP A 401 -24.41 31.50 -41.10
CA ASP A 401 -24.59 32.36 -39.92
C ASP A 401 -24.02 31.65 -38.70
N ALA A 402 -23.22 32.37 -37.92
CA ALA A 402 -22.63 31.80 -36.74
C ALA A 402 -23.75 31.40 -35.76
N VAL A 403 -24.02 30.09 -35.70
CA VAL A 403 -24.17 29.42 -34.40
C VAL A 403 -22.94 29.89 -33.62
N THR A 404 -23.12 30.95 -32.82
CA THR A 404 -22.00 31.66 -32.19
C THR A 404 -21.33 30.66 -31.28
N PRO A 405 -20.19 30.08 -31.66
CA PRO A 405 -19.93 28.64 -31.49
C PRO A 405 -19.86 28.35 -30.00
N CYS A 406 -20.91 27.69 -29.51
CA CYS A 406 -21.48 28.05 -28.21
C CYS A 406 -20.43 28.05 -27.11
N SER A 407 -20.02 29.27 -26.75
CA SER A 407 -18.89 29.49 -25.87
C SER A 407 -19.35 29.27 -24.45
N TYR A 408 -19.32 28.00 -24.04
CA TYR A 408 -19.60 27.59 -22.69
C TYR A 408 -18.35 27.85 -21.85
N THR A 409 -18.48 28.64 -20.79
CA THR A 409 -17.44 28.74 -19.75
C THR A 409 -18.06 28.28 -18.44
N LEU A 410 -17.43 27.31 -17.78
CA LEU A 410 -17.83 26.90 -16.42
C LEU A 410 -17.14 27.81 -15.41
N SER A 411 -17.82 28.17 -14.33
CA SER A 411 -17.25 29.00 -13.25
C SER A 411 -16.06 28.34 -12.53
N ALA A 412 -15.91 27.02 -12.65
CA ALA A 412 -14.71 26.25 -12.35
C ALA A 412 -14.70 24.99 -13.22
N SER A 413 -13.54 24.40 -13.47
CA SER A 413 -13.40 23.09 -14.14
C SER A 413 -13.44 21.89 -13.18
N SER A 414 -13.32 22.14 -11.87
CA SER A 414 -13.35 21.11 -10.84
C SER A 414 -13.88 21.63 -9.50
N ALA A 415 -14.18 20.70 -8.59
CA ALA A 415 -14.43 20.97 -7.18
C ALA A 415 -13.88 19.83 -6.31
N SER A 416 -13.46 20.18 -5.08
CA SER A 416 -13.03 19.22 -4.06
C SER A 416 -14.04 19.17 -2.91
N SER A 417 -14.29 17.98 -2.35
CA SER A 417 -15.27 17.76 -1.29
C SER A 417 -14.78 16.78 -0.22
N SER A 418 -15.29 16.91 1.00
CA SER A 418 -15.09 15.93 2.06
C SER A 418 -15.86 14.63 1.77
N SER A 419 -15.53 13.56 2.48
CA SER A 419 -16.25 12.28 2.42
C SER A 419 -17.72 12.35 2.87
N SER A 420 -18.11 13.40 3.60
CA SER A 420 -19.52 13.66 3.90
C SER A 420 -20.32 13.95 2.62
N LEU A 421 -21.65 13.82 2.70
CA LEU A 421 -22.53 14.30 1.63
C LEU A 421 -22.40 15.83 1.53
N THR A 422 -22.18 16.34 0.32
CA THR A 422 -22.10 17.78 0.05
C THR A 422 -23.01 18.19 -1.10
N HIS A 423 -23.33 19.48 -1.17
CA HIS A 423 -24.02 20.10 -2.29
C HIS A 423 -23.05 21.07 -2.97
N GLY A 424 -23.14 21.17 -4.30
CA GLY A 424 -22.32 22.08 -5.09
C GLY A 424 -23.12 22.71 -6.23
N THR A 425 -22.60 23.83 -6.73
CA THR A 425 -23.15 24.56 -7.88
C THR A 425 -22.02 24.96 -8.80
N VAL A 426 -22.23 24.83 -10.11
CA VAL A 426 -21.32 25.37 -11.14
C VAL A 426 -22.14 26.16 -12.15
N SER A 427 -21.72 27.40 -12.42
CA SER A 427 -22.41 28.27 -13.38
C SER A 427 -21.86 28.07 -14.77
N VAL A 428 -22.76 27.98 -15.74
CA VAL A 428 -22.47 27.98 -17.18
C VAL A 428 -22.68 29.40 -17.68
N ALA A 429 -21.65 30.00 -18.27
CA ALA A 429 -21.76 31.24 -19.02
C ALA A 429 -21.83 30.93 -20.52
N SER A 430 -22.78 31.51 -21.26
CA SER A 430 -22.87 31.41 -22.72
C SER A 430 -23.85 32.42 -23.34
N ASN A 431 -23.78 32.59 -24.67
CA ASN A 431 -24.68 33.45 -25.44
C ASN A 431 -26.15 32.98 -25.31
N ALA A 432 -27.11 33.91 -25.25
CA ALA A 432 -28.51 33.61 -24.88
C ALA A 432 -29.20 32.49 -25.70
N SER A 433 -28.81 32.33 -26.97
CA SER A 433 -29.33 31.31 -27.91
C SER A 433 -28.69 29.92 -27.75
N CYS A 434 -27.69 29.75 -26.89
CA CYS A 434 -26.93 28.51 -26.77
C CYS A 434 -27.53 27.55 -25.75
N THR A 435 -28.31 26.58 -26.25
CA THR A 435 -28.87 25.47 -25.47
C THR A 435 -27.79 24.49 -25.05
N TRP A 436 -27.77 24.11 -23.77
CA TRP A 436 -26.83 23.15 -23.20
C TRP A 436 -27.54 22.11 -22.33
N GLU A 437 -26.89 20.96 -22.17
CA GLU A 437 -27.31 19.88 -21.28
C GLU A 437 -26.24 19.58 -20.24
N ALA A 438 -26.64 18.95 -19.14
CA ALA A 438 -25.76 18.50 -18.07
C ALA A 438 -26.13 17.07 -17.63
N SER A 439 -25.16 16.16 -17.69
CA SER A 439 -25.29 14.75 -17.28
C SER A 439 -24.25 14.38 -16.23
N SER A 440 -24.55 13.35 -15.43
CA SER A 440 -23.57 12.76 -14.50
C SER A 440 -22.95 11.50 -15.09
N ASN A 441 -21.63 11.38 -15.02
CA ASN A 441 -20.88 10.20 -15.44
C ASN A 441 -20.55 9.28 -14.25
N ALA A 442 -21.03 9.59 -13.04
CA ALA A 442 -20.75 8.84 -11.82
C ALA A 442 -22.01 8.65 -10.97
N ASN A 443 -22.29 7.40 -10.56
CA ASN A 443 -23.52 7.03 -9.82
C ASN A 443 -23.64 7.63 -8.40
N TRP A 444 -22.58 8.28 -7.89
CA TRP A 444 -22.57 9.01 -6.61
C TRP A 444 -22.58 10.54 -6.77
N LEU A 445 -22.62 11.04 -8.02
CA LEU A 445 -22.89 12.44 -8.36
C LEU A 445 -24.30 12.52 -8.96
N THR A 446 -25.16 13.37 -8.43
CA THR A 446 -26.54 13.54 -8.93
C THR A 446 -26.81 15.01 -9.19
N ILE A 447 -27.24 15.35 -10.40
CA ILE A 447 -27.68 16.71 -10.74
C ILE A 447 -29.08 16.90 -10.15
N THR A 448 -29.24 17.93 -9.33
CA THR A 448 -30.50 18.23 -8.61
C THR A 448 -31.27 19.37 -9.28
N SER A 449 -30.61 20.25 -10.03
CA SER A 449 -31.26 21.17 -10.97
C SER A 449 -30.29 21.62 -12.07
N GLY A 450 -30.82 22.09 -13.19
CA GLY A 450 -30.02 22.49 -14.35
C GLY A 450 -29.49 21.30 -15.15
N THR A 451 -30.30 20.26 -15.40
CA THR A 451 -29.99 19.19 -16.37
C THR A 451 -29.97 19.70 -17.82
N SER A 452 -30.57 20.85 -18.08
CA SER A 452 -30.56 21.55 -19.36
C SER A 452 -30.87 23.05 -19.18
N GLY A 453 -30.40 23.90 -20.09
CA GLY A 453 -30.67 25.34 -20.08
C GLY A 453 -30.34 26.01 -21.42
N SER A 454 -30.45 27.35 -21.48
CA SER A 454 -30.02 28.16 -22.64
C SER A 454 -29.34 29.44 -22.17
N GLY A 455 -28.20 29.78 -22.77
CA GLY A 455 -27.37 30.91 -22.35
C GLY A 455 -26.78 30.72 -20.96
N ASN A 456 -26.73 31.79 -20.17
CA ASN A 456 -26.23 31.74 -18.80
C ASN A 456 -27.18 30.93 -17.88
N GLY A 457 -26.62 30.09 -17.01
CA GLY A 457 -27.38 29.40 -15.97
C GLY A 457 -26.49 28.68 -14.96
N THR A 458 -27.07 27.80 -14.14
CA THR A 458 -26.37 27.10 -13.06
C THR A 458 -26.83 25.65 -12.99
N VAL A 459 -25.87 24.73 -12.86
CA VAL A 459 -26.10 23.32 -12.55
C VAL A 459 -25.87 23.14 -11.05
N ALA A 460 -26.88 22.65 -10.33
CA ALA A 460 -26.74 22.25 -8.94
C ALA A 460 -26.64 20.72 -8.84
N TYR A 461 -25.76 20.22 -7.99
CA TYR A 461 -25.52 18.79 -7.82
C TYR A 461 -25.30 18.41 -6.35
N THR A 462 -25.65 17.18 -6.02
CA THR A 462 -25.25 16.51 -4.78
C THR A 462 -24.09 15.56 -5.03
N VAL A 463 -23.15 15.55 -4.09
CA VAL A 463 -22.11 14.55 -3.96
C VAL A 463 -22.55 13.63 -2.82
N ALA A 464 -22.92 12.38 -3.13
CA ALA A 464 -23.27 11.41 -2.10
C ALA A 464 -22.05 11.14 -1.19
N ALA A 465 -22.26 10.70 0.05
CA ALA A 465 -21.15 10.41 0.96
C ALA A 465 -20.20 9.34 0.38
N ASN A 466 -18.89 9.54 0.55
CA ASN A 466 -17.90 8.51 0.31
C ASN A 466 -17.65 7.74 1.60
N THR A 467 -18.13 6.50 1.66
CA THR A 467 -17.92 5.59 2.80
C THR A 467 -16.61 4.80 2.69
N GLY A 468 -15.93 4.85 1.54
CA GLY A 468 -14.60 4.28 1.35
C GLY A 468 -13.51 5.20 1.90
N THR A 469 -12.38 4.62 2.33
CA THR A 469 -11.23 5.36 2.86
C THR A 469 -10.32 5.95 1.79
N THR A 470 -10.51 5.57 0.51
CA THR A 470 -9.82 6.14 -0.64
C THR A 470 -10.56 7.35 -1.20
N THR A 471 -9.79 8.37 -1.62
CA THR A 471 -10.30 9.45 -2.45
C THR A 471 -10.87 8.90 -3.75
N ARG A 472 -12.04 9.38 -4.18
CA ARG A 472 -12.69 9.02 -5.44
C ARG A 472 -12.91 10.25 -6.31
N THR A 473 -12.79 10.07 -7.62
CA THR A 473 -12.99 11.14 -8.60
C THR A 473 -14.11 10.74 -9.56
N GLY A 474 -15.02 11.67 -9.83
CA GLY A 474 -16.15 11.50 -10.74
C GLY A 474 -16.34 12.77 -11.56
N THR A 475 -17.07 12.68 -12.66
CA THR A 475 -17.26 13.83 -13.55
C THR A 475 -18.73 14.07 -13.86
N LEU A 476 -19.07 15.34 -14.04
CA LEU A 476 -20.27 15.77 -14.75
C LEU A 476 -19.85 16.21 -16.16
N THR A 477 -20.66 15.89 -17.16
CA THR A 477 -20.53 16.48 -18.51
C THR A 477 -21.50 17.64 -18.58
N ILE A 478 -21.01 18.88 -18.65
CA ILE A 478 -21.82 20.10 -18.62
C ILE A 478 -21.50 20.92 -19.85
N ALA A 479 -22.49 21.12 -20.72
CA ALA A 479 -22.35 21.85 -21.98
C ALA A 479 -21.15 21.35 -22.83
N GLY A 480 -20.98 20.02 -22.89
CA GLY A 480 -19.86 19.36 -23.57
C GLY A 480 -18.50 19.45 -22.87
N LYS A 481 -18.40 20.07 -21.69
CA LYS A 481 -17.17 20.14 -20.90
C LYS A 481 -17.20 19.19 -19.70
N THR A 482 -16.04 18.58 -19.42
CA THR A 482 -15.82 17.81 -18.20
C THR A 482 -15.71 18.74 -16.99
N PHE A 483 -16.55 18.52 -15.99
CA PHE A 483 -16.41 19.12 -14.66
C PHE A 483 -16.05 18.02 -13.65
N THR A 484 -14.88 18.12 -13.02
CA THR A 484 -14.31 17.05 -12.20
C THR A 484 -14.56 17.27 -10.71
N VAL A 485 -15.30 16.36 -10.07
CA VAL A 485 -15.50 16.35 -8.62
C VAL A 485 -14.57 15.31 -7.98
N THR A 486 -13.65 15.78 -7.15
CA THR A 486 -12.81 14.95 -6.31
C THR A 486 -13.38 14.91 -4.89
N GLN A 487 -13.70 13.72 -4.38
CA GLN A 487 -14.23 13.54 -3.04
C GLN A 487 -13.24 12.72 -2.21
N ALA A 488 -12.83 13.28 -1.07
CA ALA A 488 -11.93 12.61 -0.13
C ALA A 488 -12.51 11.27 0.37
N GLY A 489 -11.63 10.37 0.80
CA GLY A 489 -12.02 9.20 1.58
C GLY A 489 -12.55 9.56 2.97
N VAL A 490 -13.21 8.63 3.64
CA VAL A 490 -13.42 8.70 5.10
C VAL A 490 -12.03 8.82 5.76
N PRO A 491 -11.78 9.84 6.60
CA PRO A 491 -10.53 9.92 7.34
C PRO A 491 -10.33 8.65 8.16
N ILE A 492 -9.24 7.93 7.86
CA ILE A 492 -8.82 6.80 8.70
C ILE A 492 -8.38 7.39 10.04
N ALA A 493 -8.90 6.87 11.14
CA ALA A 493 -8.38 7.21 12.46
C ALA A 493 -7.00 6.56 12.64
N ALA A 494 -6.03 7.34 13.12
CA ALA A 494 -4.79 6.79 13.66
C ALA A 494 -5.09 5.68 14.68
N PRO A 495 -4.24 4.66 14.84
CA PRO A 495 -4.49 3.59 15.77
C PRO A 495 -4.65 4.10 17.21
N VAL A 496 -5.31 3.35 18.08
CA VAL A 496 -5.12 3.45 19.53
C VAL A 496 -4.56 2.11 19.97
N CYS A 497 -3.28 2.09 20.33
CA CYS A 497 -2.59 0.91 20.79
C CYS A 497 -2.65 0.76 22.32
N THR A 498 -2.76 -0.48 22.78
CA THR A 498 -2.37 -0.91 24.13
C THR A 498 -1.13 -1.80 24.02
N LEU A 499 -0.33 -1.85 25.07
CA LEU A 499 0.88 -2.67 25.15
C LEU A 499 0.87 -3.49 26.44
N SER A 500 1.01 -4.81 26.31
CA SER A 500 1.11 -5.75 27.44
C SER A 500 2.43 -6.51 27.41
N ALA A 501 3.11 -6.64 28.54
CA ALA A 501 4.26 -7.53 28.71
C ALA A 501 3.82 -8.84 29.38
N ASN A 502 4.21 -9.98 28.82
CA ASN A 502 3.96 -11.31 29.41
C ASN A 502 5.25 -12.15 29.46
N PRO A 503 5.75 -12.53 30.65
CA PRO A 503 5.39 -11.95 31.95
C PRO A 503 5.81 -10.47 32.04
N SER A 504 5.15 -9.69 32.90
CA SER A 504 5.52 -8.29 33.18
C SER A 504 6.69 -8.14 34.15
N SER A 505 7.04 -9.21 34.86
CA SER A 505 8.16 -9.28 35.80
C SER A 505 9.04 -10.49 35.49
N ILE A 506 10.36 -10.32 35.48
CA ILE A 506 11.35 -11.37 35.18
C ILE A 506 12.58 -11.28 36.08
N THR A 507 13.39 -12.35 36.10
CA THR A 507 14.80 -12.29 36.53
C THR A 507 15.69 -11.72 35.43
N ALA A 508 16.84 -11.13 35.81
CA ALA A 508 17.73 -10.44 34.87
C ALA A 508 18.23 -11.35 33.73
N GLY A 509 17.90 -10.98 32.48
CA GLY A 509 18.29 -11.72 31.27
C GLY A 509 17.31 -12.81 30.82
N SER A 510 16.26 -13.11 31.59
CA SER A 510 15.15 -13.97 31.14
C SER A 510 14.28 -13.26 30.08
N SER A 511 13.46 -14.00 29.33
CA SER A 511 12.64 -13.41 28.26
C SER A 511 11.24 -12.99 28.71
N ALA A 512 10.83 -11.78 28.29
CA ALA A 512 9.45 -11.31 28.30
C ALA A 512 8.98 -11.03 26.87
N THR A 513 7.73 -11.37 26.54
CA THR A 513 7.12 -11.04 25.25
C THR A 513 6.14 -9.88 25.41
N LEU A 514 6.48 -8.77 24.77
CA LEU A 514 5.67 -7.57 24.62
C LEU A 514 4.73 -7.73 23.43
N THR A 515 3.44 -7.47 23.62
CA THR A 515 2.40 -7.58 22.58
C THR A 515 1.64 -6.26 22.44
N ALA A 516 1.64 -5.70 21.23
CA ALA A 516 0.96 -4.48 20.87
C ALA A 516 -0.38 -4.78 20.18
N SER A 517 -1.48 -4.34 20.78
CA SER A 517 -2.84 -4.50 20.23
C SER A 517 -3.40 -3.12 19.88
N CYS A 518 -3.78 -2.88 18.63
CA CYS A 518 -4.19 -1.54 18.17
C CYS A 518 -5.54 -1.54 17.46
N THR A 519 -6.40 -0.57 17.80
CA THR A 519 -7.71 -0.36 17.17
C THR A 519 -7.86 1.10 16.71
N PRO A 520 -8.11 1.40 15.41
CA PRO A 520 -8.05 0.48 14.28
C PRO A 520 -6.67 -0.18 14.13
N ALA A 521 -6.60 -1.27 13.38
CA ALA A 521 -5.35 -2.02 13.18
C ALA A 521 -4.22 -1.13 12.64
N ALA A 522 -3.00 -1.35 13.14
CA ALA A 522 -1.79 -0.72 12.64
C ALA A 522 -1.19 -1.56 11.51
N THR A 523 -0.64 -0.91 10.49
CA THR A 523 0.08 -1.54 9.37
C THR A 523 1.58 -1.68 9.63
N SER A 524 2.12 -0.90 10.58
CA SER A 524 3.50 -1.00 11.05
C SER A 524 3.61 -0.52 12.50
N TYR A 525 4.67 -0.95 13.19
CA TYR A 525 4.91 -0.64 14.59
C TYR A 525 6.27 0.03 14.76
N ILE A 526 6.35 1.07 15.58
CA ILE A 526 7.57 1.78 15.96
C ILE A 526 7.79 1.51 17.45
N TRP A 527 8.73 0.61 17.74
CA TRP A 527 9.09 0.21 19.09
C TRP A 527 10.29 1.00 19.62
N THR A 528 10.26 1.36 20.92
CA THR A 528 11.38 1.97 21.64
C THR A 528 11.57 1.31 23.02
N GLY A 529 12.78 1.44 23.56
CA GLY A 529 13.20 0.76 24.79
C GLY A 529 13.94 -0.57 24.52
N GLY A 530 15.05 -0.77 25.22
CA GLY A 530 15.85 -1.99 25.20
C GLY A 530 16.14 -2.56 23.80
N THR A 531 16.08 -3.88 23.69
CA THR A 531 16.31 -4.63 22.44
C THR A 531 15.14 -4.57 21.44
N CYS A 532 14.01 -3.95 21.80
CA CYS A 532 12.86 -3.88 20.90
C CYS A 532 12.99 -2.76 19.85
N ALA A 533 13.90 -1.80 20.05
CA ALA A 533 14.13 -0.70 19.11
C ALA A 533 14.43 -1.23 17.69
N GLY A 534 13.57 -0.88 16.73
CA GLY A 534 13.65 -1.37 15.34
C GLY A 534 12.79 -2.60 15.01
N THR A 535 12.08 -3.19 15.98
CA THR A 535 11.02 -4.17 15.70
C THR A 535 9.90 -3.51 14.88
N THR A 536 9.34 -4.22 13.90
CA THR A 536 8.25 -3.72 13.03
C THR A 536 6.93 -4.48 13.16
N GLY A 537 6.93 -5.63 13.84
CA GLY A 537 5.76 -6.49 14.06
C GLY A 537 4.93 -6.14 15.30
N THR A 538 3.83 -6.88 15.47
CA THR A 538 2.88 -6.77 16.60
C THR A 538 3.48 -7.19 17.94
N THR A 539 4.57 -7.96 17.94
CA THR A 539 5.21 -8.52 19.14
C THR A 539 6.71 -8.30 19.13
N CYS A 540 7.28 -7.99 20.29
CA CYS A 540 8.72 -8.02 20.54
C CYS A 540 9.02 -8.98 21.71
N THR A 541 10.02 -9.86 21.58
CA THR A 541 10.57 -10.60 22.72
C THR A 541 11.87 -9.92 23.16
N THR A 542 12.01 -9.68 24.47
CA THR A 542 13.12 -8.91 25.04
C THR A 542 13.68 -9.60 26.28
N THR A 543 14.97 -9.37 26.56
CA THR A 543 15.71 -9.98 27.68
C THR A 543 16.45 -8.92 28.53
N PRO A 544 15.75 -7.97 29.17
CA PRO A 544 16.40 -6.90 29.91
C PRO A 544 17.11 -7.41 31.18
N THR A 545 18.19 -6.73 31.54
CA THR A 545 18.99 -6.98 32.75
C THR A 545 18.77 -5.94 33.85
N ALA A 546 17.98 -4.90 33.57
CA ALA A 546 17.48 -3.91 34.53
C ALA A 546 16.05 -3.49 34.12
N THR A 547 15.22 -3.07 35.09
CA THR A 547 13.82 -2.69 34.84
C THR A 547 13.71 -1.66 33.73
N THR A 548 13.02 -2.03 32.65
CA THR A 548 13.01 -1.27 31.40
C THR A 548 11.57 -0.99 30.97
N THR A 549 11.25 0.27 30.76
CA THR A 549 10.00 0.67 30.11
C THR A 549 10.18 0.64 28.60
N TYR A 550 9.31 -0.11 27.94
CA TYR A 550 9.19 -0.19 26.50
C TYR A 550 7.99 0.64 26.07
N SER A 551 8.04 1.20 24.86
CA SER A 551 6.84 1.80 24.26
C SER A 551 6.70 1.42 22.79
N VAL A 552 5.47 1.43 22.31
CA VAL A 552 5.13 1.13 20.92
C VAL A 552 4.14 2.17 20.40
N ALA A 553 4.45 2.74 19.23
CA ALA A 553 3.50 3.50 18.44
C ALA A 553 3.12 2.69 17.20
N GLY A 554 1.83 2.38 17.04
CA GLY A 554 1.30 1.84 15.80
C GLY A 554 1.04 2.95 14.80
N THR A 555 1.33 2.66 13.53
CA THR A 555 1.04 3.54 12.39
C THR A 555 0.07 2.84 11.45
N ASN A 556 -0.96 3.56 11.00
CA ASN A 556 -1.76 3.19 9.83
C ASN A 556 -1.88 4.40 8.90
N ALA A 557 -2.67 4.29 7.83
CA ALA A 557 -2.89 5.39 6.88
C ALA A 557 -3.66 6.60 7.45
N GLY A 558 -4.15 6.53 8.70
CA GLY A 558 -4.66 7.65 9.49
C GLY A 558 -3.61 8.34 10.36
N GLY A 559 -2.38 7.83 10.40
CA GLY A 559 -1.25 8.39 11.14
C GLY A 559 -0.63 7.43 12.17
N THR A 560 0.33 7.96 12.93
CA THR A 560 1.00 7.27 14.05
C THR A 560 0.37 7.71 15.37
N ASN A 561 0.16 6.79 16.30
CA ASN A 561 -0.46 7.10 17.58
C ASN A 561 0.53 7.56 18.67
N GLN A 562 -0.01 8.13 19.76
CA GLN A 562 0.73 8.34 21.01
C GLN A 562 1.26 6.99 21.53
N ALA A 563 2.55 6.87 21.80
CA ALA A 563 3.16 5.59 22.13
C ALA A 563 2.56 4.99 23.42
N ALA A 564 2.11 3.73 23.34
CA ALA A 564 1.63 2.96 24.47
C ALA A 564 2.81 2.28 25.16
N SER A 565 2.88 2.36 26.49
CA SER A 565 4.05 1.91 27.26
C SER A 565 3.73 0.75 28.19
N ALA A 566 4.69 -0.17 28.36
CA ALA A 566 4.68 -1.21 29.38
C ALA A 566 6.08 -1.38 29.97
N THR A 567 6.16 -1.57 31.28
CA THR A 567 7.41 -1.85 31.97
C THR A 567 7.60 -3.35 32.13
N VAL A 568 8.76 -3.85 31.71
CA VAL A 568 9.25 -5.16 32.14
C VAL A 568 10.08 -4.93 33.39
N THR A 569 9.54 -5.32 34.54
CA THR A 569 10.22 -5.26 35.83
C THR A 569 11.26 -6.35 35.87
N VAL A 570 12.53 -5.97 35.83
CA VAL A 570 13.61 -6.91 36.14
C VAL A 570 13.76 -6.90 37.64
N MET A 571 13.24 -7.95 38.28
CA MET A 571 13.49 -8.21 39.68
C MET A 571 15.01 -8.36 39.86
N PRO A 572 15.58 -7.80 40.95
CA PRO A 572 17.00 -7.99 41.24
C PRO A 572 17.32 -9.49 41.21
N ASN A 573 18.52 -9.85 40.72
CA ASN A 573 18.85 -11.25 40.47
C ASN A 573 19.17 -11.99 41.78
N THR A 574 18.13 -12.21 42.59
CA THR A 574 18.18 -12.94 43.86
C THR A 574 18.58 -14.38 43.56
N THR A 575 19.80 -14.75 43.94
CA THR A 575 20.17 -16.15 44.20
C THR A 575 19.07 -16.77 45.06
N THR A 576 18.38 -17.79 44.51
CA THR A 576 17.13 -18.33 45.06
C THR A 576 17.35 -19.08 46.36
N THR A 577 17.49 -18.31 47.44
CA THR A 577 17.41 -18.78 48.82
C THR A 577 15.93 -19.00 49.11
N SER A 578 15.53 -20.26 49.23
CA SER A 578 14.17 -20.63 49.67
C SER A 578 14.04 -20.31 51.16
N TYR A 579 13.16 -19.37 51.51
CA TYR A 579 12.92 -19.00 52.90
C TYR A 579 11.84 -19.89 53.53
N THR A 580 11.83 -19.93 54.86
CA THR A 580 10.70 -20.45 55.64
C THR A 580 9.79 -19.28 55.98
N VAL A 581 8.52 -19.35 55.60
CA VAL A 581 7.47 -18.40 56.00
C VAL A 581 6.67 -19.07 57.11
N PRO A 582 6.85 -18.66 58.38
CA PRO A 582 6.13 -19.23 59.52
C PRO A 582 4.78 -18.51 59.72
N GLY A 583 3.71 -19.29 59.85
CA GLY A 583 2.44 -18.82 60.38
C GLY A 583 2.43 -18.70 61.90
N THR A 584 1.26 -18.36 62.43
CA THR A 584 1.10 -17.96 63.84
C THR A 584 0.35 -19.01 64.67
N LEU A 585 -0.37 -18.56 65.72
CA LEU A 585 -1.25 -19.38 66.56
C LEU A 585 -2.73 -18.97 66.36
N GLY A 586 -3.04 -18.40 65.19
CA GLY A 586 -4.37 -18.03 64.74
C GLY A 586 -4.50 -18.22 63.24
N SER A 587 -5.71 -18.10 62.72
CA SER A 587 -5.99 -18.36 61.30
C SER A 587 -5.34 -17.34 60.36
N ASP A 588 -4.38 -17.81 59.56
CA ASP A 588 -3.58 -16.99 58.64
C ASP A 588 -3.92 -17.22 57.16
N VAL A 589 -3.64 -16.21 56.32
CA VAL A 589 -3.85 -16.26 54.86
C VAL A 589 -2.52 -16.08 54.15
N PHE A 590 -2.08 -17.14 53.46
CA PHE A 590 -0.82 -17.17 52.71
C PHE A 590 -1.08 -17.02 51.22
N VAL A 591 -0.44 -16.05 50.58
CA VAL A 591 -0.35 -15.97 49.12
C VAL A 591 1.01 -16.49 48.70
N LEU A 592 1.04 -17.47 47.78
CA LEU A 592 2.31 -18.02 47.32
C LEU A 592 3.03 -17.05 46.36
N THR A 593 4.33 -16.83 46.63
CA THR A 593 5.16 -15.77 46.02
C THR A 593 6.46 -16.30 45.41
N ALA A 594 7.26 -17.01 46.19
CA ALA A 594 8.57 -17.48 45.78
C ALA A 594 8.72 -18.99 46.03
N GLY A 595 9.93 -19.52 45.86
CA GLY A 595 10.29 -20.92 46.21
C GLY A 595 10.34 -21.20 47.72
N ASN A 596 9.48 -20.55 48.50
CA ASN A 596 9.46 -20.60 49.96
C ASN A 596 8.76 -21.85 50.48
N SER A 597 9.06 -22.21 51.73
CA SER A 597 8.32 -23.22 52.49
C SER A 597 7.38 -22.51 53.47
N TYR A 598 6.08 -22.57 53.18
CA TYR A 598 5.00 -21.97 53.97
C TYR A 598 4.51 -23.00 54.99
N TYR A 599 4.47 -22.61 56.27
CA TYR A 599 3.99 -23.43 57.37
C TYR A 599 2.77 -22.74 58.01
N GLY A 600 1.62 -23.41 58.10
CA GLY A 600 0.39 -22.81 58.66
C GLY A 600 0.53 -22.43 60.13
N GLY A 601 1.12 -23.32 60.93
CA GLY A 601 1.33 -23.11 62.36
C GLY A 601 0.24 -23.84 63.14
N ALA A 602 -0.60 -23.08 63.85
CA ALA A 602 -1.80 -23.61 64.48
C ALA A 602 -2.97 -22.63 64.27
N GLY A 603 -3.88 -22.97 63.36
CA GLY A 603 -4.95 -22.07 62.93
C GLY A 603 -6.08 -22.78 62.18
N ASN A 604 -6.56 -22.13 61.13
CA ASN A 604 -7.49 -22.66 60.14
C ASN A 604 -7.12 -21.95 58.83
N ASP A 605 -6.06 -22.43 58.20
CA ASP A 605 -5.20 -21.58 57.39
C ASP A 605 -5.50 -21.74 55.90
N THR A 606 -5.37 -20.64 55.15
CA THR A 606 -5.73 -20.60 53.72
C THR A 606 -4.53 -20.27 52.85
N PHE A 607 -4.16 -21.19 51.96
CA PHE A 607 -3.05 -21.05 51.02
C PHE A 607 -3.59 -20.80 49.61
N ILE A 608 -3.33 -19.61 49.08
CA ILE A 608 -3.80 -19.16 47.76
C ILE A 608 -2.70 -19.38 46.71
N ILE A 609 -2.99 -20.23 45.74
CA ILE A 609 -2.12 -20.55 44.59
C ILE A 609 -2.61 -19.75 43.38
N SER A 610 -1.77 -18.82 42.90
CA SER A 610 -2.01 -18.03 41.70
C SER A 610 -0.75 -17.96 40.82
N PRO A 611 -0.88 -18.06 39.47
CA PRO A 611 0.24 -17.84 38.55
C PRO A 611 0.65 -16.36 38.47
N ASN A 612 -0.18 -15.44 39.00
CA ASN A 612 0.05 -13.99 38.99
C ASN A 612 0.95 -13.54 40.16
N THR A 613 1.05 -14.34 41.23
CA THR A 613 1.86 -14.03 42.42
C THR A 613 3.05 -14.96 42.59
N LEU A 614 2.90 -16.25 42.25
CA LEU A 614 3.99 -17.23 42.40
C LEU A 614 4.98 -17.11 41.23
N GLN A 615 6.21 -16.71 41.54
CA GLN A 615 7.35 -16.57 40.62
C GLN A 615 7.54 -17.81 39.72
N SER A 616 7.89 -17.58 38.45
CA SER A 616 8.14 -18.65 37.48
C SER A 616 9.27 -19.61 37.89
N ASP A 617 9.14 -20.87 37.49
CA ASP A 617 10.14 -21.95 37.66
C ASP A 617 10.60 -22.30 39.10
N VAL A 618 10.08 -21.62 40.13
CA VAL A 618 10.38 -21.94 41.53
C VAL A 618 9.71 -23.23 42.00
N THR A 619 10.08 -23.73 43.18
CA THR A 619 9.34 -24.80 43.88
C THR A 619 8.96 -24.35 45.27
N ALA A 620 7.71 -23.93 45.44
CA ALA A 620 7.12 -23.63 46.74
C ALA A 620 6.70 -24.92 47.46
N LYS A 621 6.68 -24.89 48.79
CA LYS A 621 6.20 -25.99 49.63
C LYS A 621 5.13 -25.49 50.60
N ILE A 622 4.06 -26.25 50.76
CA ILE A 622 3.02 -26.03 51.76
C ILE A 622 3.09 -27.21 52.73
N ILE A 623 3.29 -26.89 54.02
CA ILE A 623 3.41 -27.86 55.10
C ILE A 623 2.44 -27.46 56.20
N ASP A 624 1.48 -28.31 56.48
CA ASP A 624 0.54 -28.07 57.57
C ASP A 624 0.05 -29.37 58.19
N THR A 625 -0.22 -29.34 59.48
CA THR A 625 -0.51 -30.53 60.28
C THR A 625 -1.62 -30.34 61.30
N GLU A 626 -2.04 -29.10 61.59
CA GLU A 626 -3.00 -28.76 62.65
C GLU A 626 -4.07 -27.80 62.09
N GLY A 627 -5.32 -27.92 62.54
CA GLY A 627 -6.41 -27.10 62.03
C GLY A 627 -7.17 -27.70 60.83
N ASP A 628 -8.02 -26.89 60.23
CA ASP A 628 -9.08 -27.29 59.31
C ASP A 628 -8.92 -26.61 57.93
N ASN A 629 -7.72 -26.80 57.34
CA ASN A 629 -7.05 -25.87 56.42
C ASN A 629 -7.42 -26.03 54.93
N PHE A 630 -7.22 -24.95 54.15
CA PHE A 630 -7.67 -24.82 52.77
C PHE A 630 -6.54 -24.52 51.77
N ILE A 631 -6.52 -25.25 50.65
CA ILE A 631 -5.76 -24.93 49.45
C ILE A 631 -6.72 -24.35 48.41
N GLN A 632 -6.52 -23.09 48.04
CA GLN A 632 -7.30 -22.41 47.01
C GLN A 632 -6.48 -22.29 45.72
N LEU A 633 -7.06 -22.72 44.60
CA LEU A 633 -6.55 -22.46 43.26
C LEU A 633 -7.42 -21.37 42.65
N VAL A 634 -6.82 -20.23 42.31
CA VAL A 634 -7.52 -19.11 41.62
C VAL A 634 -8.02 -19.58 40.24
N ASP A 635 -9.14 -19.03 39.78
CA ASP A 635 -9.72 -19.41 38.50
C ASP A 635 -8.83 -19.02 37.29
N GLY A 636 -9.00 -19.72 36.17
CA GLY A 636 -8.16 -19.58 34.99
C GLY A 636 -6.72 -20.10 35.15
N LEU A 637 -6.26 -20.41 36.37
CA LEU A 637 -4.97 -21.04 36.61
C LEU A 637 -4.85 -22.33 35.78
N THR A 638 -3.82 -22.41 34.94
CA THR A 638 -3.53 -23.58 34.12
C THR A 638 -2.45 -24.42 34.79
N LEU A 639 -2.75 -25.70 35.04
CA LEU A 639 -1.81 -26.69 35.54
C LEU A 639 -1.27 -27.51 34.37
N THR A 640 0.02 -27.35 34.07
CA THR A 640 0.71 -28.09 33.02
C THR A 640 0.84 -29.58 33.38
N ALA A 641 1.02 -29.88 34.66
CA ALA A 641 1.00 -31.23 35.21
C ALA A 641 0.52 -31.24 36.67
N SER A 642 -0.03 -32.37 37.11
CA SER A 642 -0.29 -32.65 38.52
C SER A 642 0.07 -34.10 38.86
N THR A 643 0.70 -34.32 40.00
CA THR A 643 1.17 -35.62 40.47
C THR A 643 0.71 -35.86 41.90
N PHE A 644 0.04 -36.98 42.14
CA PHE A 644 -0.57 -37.32 43.42
C PHE A 644 0.07 -38.55 44.06
N TYR A 645 0.37 -38.45 45.35
CA TYR A 645 0.90 -39.51 46.21
C TYR A 645 -0.14 -39.85 47.29
N ALA A 646 0.18 -40.76 48.22
CA ALA A 646 -0.76 -41.16 49.27
C ALA A 646 -1.14 -40.01 50.22
N ASP A 647 -0.18 -39.14 50.57
CA ASP A 647 -0.37 -37.99 51.47
C ASP A 647 0.46 -36.76 51.03
N ALA A 648 0.69 -36.62 49.72
CA ALA A 648 1.37 -35.47 49.14
C ALA A 648 0.92 -35.22 47.69
N ALA A 649 0.97 -33.98 47.23
CA ALA A 649 0.72 -33.62 45.84
C ALA A 649 1.79 -32.66 45.32
N GLN A 650 2.08 -32.73 44.02
CA GLN A 650 2.84 -31.71 43.31
C GLN A 650 2.02 -31.17 42.15
N LEU A 651 1.73 -29.88 42.17
CA LEU A 651 1.12 -29.14 41.08
C LEU A 651 2.22 -28.42 40.30
N THR A 652 2.14 -28.39 38.97
CA THR A 652 3.03 -27.61 38.09
C THR A 652 2.18 -26.64 37.28
N LEU A 653 2.50 -25.36 37.33
CA LEU A 653 1.72 -24.27 36.76
C LEU A 653 2.15 -23.99 35.30
N SER A 654 1.41 -23.12 34.60
CA SER A 654 1.75 -22.63 33.24
C SER A 654 3.01 -21.76 33.19
N ASN A 655 3.41 -21.15 34.31
CA ASN A 655 4.64 -20.37 34.46
C ASN A 655 5.84 -21.23 34.94
N GLY A 656 5.76 -22.56 34.81
CA GLY A 656 6.82 -23.50 35.20
C GLY A 656 6.96 -23.73 36.71
N ALA A 657 6.36 -22.88 37.55
CA ALA A 657 6.41 -22.99 39.00
C ALA A 657 5.77 -24.28 39.51
N LYS A 658 6.27 -24.79 40.63
CA LYS A 658 5.80 -26.02 41.28
C LYS A 658 5.34 -25.72 42.69
N VAL A 659 4.23 -26.32 43.10
CA VAL A 659 3.73 -26.30 44.49
C VAL A 659 3.69 -27.73 45.00
N GLN A 660 4.50 -28.00 46.03
CA GLN A 660 4.53 -29.28 46.74
C GLN A 660 3.70 -29.17 48.03
N ILE A 661 2.60 -29.91 48.11
CA ILE A 661 1.70 -29.95 49.26
C ILE A 661 2.03 -31.23 50.04
N LEU A 662 2.49 -31.08 51.28
CA LEU A 662 2.89 -32.19 52.15
C LEU A 662 1.87 -32.36 53.28
N GLY A 663 1.40 -33.59 53.53
CA GLY A 663 0.22 -33.82 54.36
C GLY A 663 -1.09 -33.60 53.58
N ALA A 664 -1.07 -33.82 52.26
CA ALA A 664 -2.14 -33.43 51.33
C ALA A 664 -3.52 -34.00 51.69
N SER A 665 -3.61 -35.13 52.40
CA SER A 665 -4.87 -35.71 52.85
C SER A 665 -5.58 -34.90 53.94
N ARG A 666 -4.87 -34.00 54.64
CA ARG A 666 -5.40 -33.15 55.73
C ARG A 666 -6.07 -31.88 55.21
N PHE A 667 -5.75 -31.45 53.99
CA PHE A 667 -6.27 -30.22 53.43
C PHE A 667 -7.63 -30.41 52.75
N LYS A 668 -8.41 -29.34 52.78
CA LYS A 668 -9.57 -29.12 51.93
C LYS A 668 -9.15 -28.32 50.69
N TYR A 669 -9.76 -28.61 49.56
CA TYR A 669 -9.37 -28.02 48.27
C TYR A 669 -10.52 -27.25 47.66
N GLN A 670 -10.24 -26.08 47.09
CA GLN A 670 -11.21 -25.28 46.34
C GLN A 670 -10.58 -24.85 45.01
N ALA A 671 -11.18 -25.30 43.91
CA ALA A 671 -10.75 -24.95 42.55
C ALA A 671 -11.68 -23.85 42.00
N GLY A 672 -11.12 -22.70 41.64
CA GLY A 672 -11.85 -21.51 41.21
C GLY A 672 -12.23 -20.57 42.35
N ALA A 673 -11.41 -20.51 43.41
CA ALA A 673 -11.67 -19.71 44.61
C ALA A 673 -10.55 -18.69 44.88
N ASN A 674 -10.93 -17.54 45.43
CA ASN A 674 -10.03 -16.51 45.93
C ASN A 674 -10.68 -15.81 47.13
N LEU A 675 -10.32 -16.24 48.35
CA LEU A 675 -10.81 -15.66 49.60
C LEU A 675 -10.68 -14.14 49.62
N LEU A 676 -9.58 -13.57 49.10
CA LEU A 676 -9.32 -12.14 49.14
C LEU A 676 -10.29 -11.33 48.26
N ALA A 677 -10.86 -11.94 47.21
CA ALA A 677 -11.94 -11.38 46.41
C ALA A 677 -13.34 -11.55 47.03
N GLY A 678 -13.51 -12.54 47.92
CA GLY A 678 -14.81 -13.06 48.35
C GLY A 678 -15.34 -14.21 47.49
N ASP A 679 -14.51 -14.76 46.60
CA ASP A 679 -14.87 -15.85 45.69
C ASP A 679 -14.62 -17.21 46.35
N GLY A 680 -15.68 -17.99 46.55
CA GLY A 680 -15.63 -19.34 47.11
C GLY A 680 -16.06 -20.39 46.09
N ALA A 681 -15.46 -21.58 46.16
CA ALA A 681 -15.81 -22.71 45.32
C ALA A 681 -16.11 -23.98 46.14
N THR A 682 -16.61 -25.02 45.47
CA THR A 682 -16.92 -26.33 46.06
C THR A 682 -15.74 -26.86 46.88
N VAL A 683 -16.00 -27.20 48.15
CA VAL A 683 -15.01 -27.77 49.05
C VAL A 683 -14.83 -29.27 48.75
N LEU A 684 -13.64 -29.65 48.33
CA LEU A 684 -13.26 -31.02 47.98
C LEU A 684 -12.33 -31.61 49.05
N THR A 685 -12.49 -32.92 49.32
CA THR A 685 -11.45 -33.71 49.99
C THR A 685 -10.26 -33.90 49.06
N TYR A 686 -9.11 -34.31 49.58
CA TYR A 686 -7.94 -34.68 48.76
C TYR A 686 -8.27 -35.71 47.64
N SER A 687 -9.10 -36.71 47.93
CA SER A 687 -9.58 -37.67 46.93
C SER A 687 -10.52 -37.07 45.89
N GLY A 688 -11.42 -36.16 46.30
CA GLY A 688 -12.27 -35.40 45.39
C GLY A 688 -11.46 -34.47 44.49
N PHE A 689 -10.43 -33.81 45.03
CA PHE A 689 -9.51 -32.94 44.29
C PHE A 689 -8.71 -33.72 43.25
N ALA A 690 -8.06 -34.82 43.64
CA ALA A 690 -7.38 -35.72 42.70
C ALA A 690 -8.31 -36.18 41.57
N THR A 691 -9.54 -36.59 41.91
CA THR A 691 -10.56 -36.99 40.93
C THR A 691 -10.96 -35.85 40.00
N SER A 692 -11.11 -34.62 40.50
CA SER A 692 -11.46 -33.45 39.69
C SER A 692 -10.37 -33.06 38.69
N LEU A 693 -9.10 -33.36 38.98
CA LEU A 693 -7.97 -33.21 38.07
C LEU A 693 -7.75 -34.46 37.20
N GLY A 694 -8.62 -35.47 37.27
CA GLY A 694 -8.57 -36.69 36.44
C GLY A 694 -7.64 -37.81 36.96
N ALA A 695 -7.15 -37.70 38.19
CA ALA A 695 -6.31 -38.70 38.85
C ALA A 695 -7.13 -39.62 39.77
N SER A 696 -6.64 -40.85 40.05
CA SER A 696 -7.29 -41.80 40.97
C SER A 696 -6.34 -42.30 42.03
N LEU A 697 -6.65 -42.02 43.30
CA LEU A 697 -5.85 -42.44 44.46
C LEU A 697 -5.98 -43.94 44.80
N ASN A 698 -6.95 -44.64 44.19
CA ASN A 698 -7.24 -46.06 44.46
C ASN A 698 -6.39 -47.04 43.63
N GLY A 699 -5.31 -46.57 43.01
CA GLY A 699 -4.41 -47.35 42.15
C GLY A 699 -2.95 -47.29 42.58
N THR A 700 -2.04 -47.63 41.67
CA THR A 700 -0.59 -47.46 41.89
C THR A 700 -0.23 -45.98 42.01
N LEU A 701 0.57 -45.63 43.01
CA LEU A 701 1.01 -44.26 43.28
C LEU A 701 2.54 -44.12 43.10
N PRO A 702 3.06 -42.96 42.66
CA PRO A 702 2.32 -41.76 42.29
C PRO A 702 1.50 -41.91 41.00
N THR A 703 0.38 -41.20 40.94
CA THR A 703 -0.50 -41.11 39.77
C THR A 703 -0.51 -39.69 39.21
N ALA A 704 -0.74 -39.53 37.91
CA ALA A 704 -0.79 -38.23 37.26
C ALA A 704 -2.23 -37.80 37.02
N GLY A 705 -2.51 -36.50 37.17
CA GLY A 705 -3.74 -35.89 36.65
C GLY A 705 -3.61 -35.49 35.18
N THR A 706 -4.66 -34.88 34.66
CA THR A 706 -4.74 -34.38 33.29
C THR A 706 -3.76 -33.24 33.08
N ALA A 707 -2.88 -33.37 32.08
CA ALA A 707 -1.95 -32.31 31.68
C ALA A 707 -2.72 -31.18 30.97
N GLY A 708 -2.38 -29.92 31.29
CA GLY A 708 -3.08 -28.75 30.77
C GLY A 708 -4.46 -28.51 31.39
N TYR A 709 -4.72 -29.01 32.59
CA TYR A 709 -5.96 -28.76 33.33
C TYR A 709 -6.11 -27.26 33.64
N VAL A 710 -7.19 -26.64 33.17
CA VAL A 710 -7.54 -25.25 33.50
C VAL A 710 -8.51 -25.24 34.67
N VAL A 711 -8.19 -24.49 35.72
CA VAL A 711 -9.04 -24.33 36.90
C VAL A 711 -10.31 -23.57 36.49
N PRO A 712 -11.51 -24.16 36.67
CA PRO A 712 -12.75 -23.55 36.21
C PRO A 712 -13.14 -22.35 37.08
N THR A 713 -13.74 -21.33 36.47
CA THR A 713 -14.38 -20.22 37.18
C THR A 713 -15.62 -20.72 37.90
N ALA A 714 -15.64 -20.62 39.24
CA ALA A 714 -16.65 -21.23 40.09
C ALA A 714 -17.18 -20.23 41.15
N PHE A 715 -18.17 -19.42 40.78
CA PHE A 715 -18.71 -18.40 41.68
C PHE A 715 -19.75 -18.97 42.67
N THR A 716 -19.34 -19.15 43.91
CA THR A 716 -20.22 -18.99 45.08
C THR A 716 -19.65 -17.87 45.98
N GLN A 717 -20.49 -17.12 46.68
CA GLN A 717 -19.98 -16.14 47.63
C GLN A 717 -19.30 -16.87 48.80
N ALA A 718 -18.03 -16.58 49.06
CA ALA A 718 -17.33 -17.09 50.22
C ALA A 718 -18.02 -16.58 51.51
N ALA A 719 -18.18 -17.46 52.48
CA ALA A 719 -18.54 -17.02 53.82
C ALA A 719 -17.38 -16.17 54.38
N ALA A 720 -17.68 -14.97 54.88
CA ALA A 720 -16.69 -14.17 55.59
C ALA A 720 -16.12 -14.96 56.78
N PRO A 721 -14.82 -14.83 57.13
CA PRO A 721 -14.21 -15.65 58.17
C PRO A 721 -14.96 -15.57 59.49
N VAL A 722 -15.19 -16.74 60.10
CA VAL A 722 -15.53 -16.82 61.52
C VAL A 722 -14.42 -16.10 62.29
N PRO A 723 -14.71 -15.07 63.10
CA PRO A 723 -13.66 -14.26 63.71
C PRO A 723 -12.71 -15.12 64.55
N GLY A 724 -11.41 -14.98 64.28
CA GLY A 724 -10.39 -15.46 65.21
C GLY A 724 -10.61 -14.80 66.57
N THR A 725 -10.59 -15.59 67.64
CA THR A 725 -10.73 -15.07 69.01
C THR A 725 -9.66 -13.99 69.23
N ALA A 726 -10.04 -12.82 69.75
CA ALA A 726 -9.14 -11.68 69.91
C ALA A 726 -7.96 -12.00 70.85
N GLY A 727 -6.85 -12.47 70.26
CA GLY A 727 -5.65 -12.93 70.94
C GLY A 727 -4.52 -11.91 70.92
N SER A 728 -3.36 -12.34 71.41
CA SER A 728 -2.11 -11.59 71.34
C SER A 728 -1.75 -11.28 69.88
N SER A 729 -1.39 -10.04 69.55
CA SER A 729 -0.90 -9.72 68.21
C SER A 729 0.46 -10.39 67.97
N TYR A 730 0.54 -11.32 67.04
CA TYR A 730 1.82 -11.95 66.66
C TYR A 730 2.58 -11.06 65.66
N THR A 731 3.81 -11.45 65.35
CA THR A 731 4.63 -10.80 64.31
C THR A 731 4.85 -11.79 63.19
N VAL A 732 4.40 -11.46 61.98
CA VAL A 732 4.69 -12.18 60.75
C VAL A 732 5.93 -11.52 60.12
N PRO A 733 7.11 -12.17 60.15
CA PRO A 733 8.26 -11.71 59.39
C PRO A 733 8.03 -11.99 57.90
N GLY A 734 8.28 -10.99 57.04
CA GLY A 734 8.53 -11.25 55.63
C GLY A 734 9.98 -11.68 55.39
N THR A 735 10.36 -11.91 54.13
CA THR A 735 11.65 -12.50 53.78
C THR A 735 12.70 -11.45 53.37
N LEU A 736 13.71 -11.83 52.59
CA LEU A 736 14.67 -10.89 51.96
C LEU A 736 14.46 -10.86 50.42
N GLY A 737 13.23 -11.13 49.99
CA GLY A 737 12.76 -11.02 48.61
C GLY A 737 11.28 -10.66 48.59
N ASN A 738 10.78 -10.29 47.41
CA ASN A 738 9.44 -9.73 47.25
C ASN A 738 8.33 -10.69 47.71
N ASP A 739 7.58 -10.31 48.74
CA ASP A 739 6.47 -11.09 49.28
C ASP A 739 5.09 -10.45 49.01
N VAL A 740 4.04 -11.27 49.10
CA VAL A 740 2.64 -10.87 48.97
C VAL A 740 1.96 -11.34 50.25
N LEU A 741 1.62 -10.38 51.10
CA LEU A 741 1.15 -10.61 52.45
C LEU A 741 -0.32 -10.21 52.55
N ALA A 742 -1.14 -11.08 53.13
CA ALA A 742 -2.55 -10.80 53.38
C ALA A 742 -2.75 -10.58 54.89
N PRO A 743 -2.88 -9.32 55.36
CA PRO A 743 -3.18 -9.02 56.75
C PRO A 743 -4.37 -9.82 57.29
N SER A 744 -4.09 -10.64 58.30
CA SER A 744 -4.97 -11.59 58.98
C SER A 744 -4.73 -11.54 60.50
N GLY A 745 -5.62 -12.16 61.29
CA GLY A 745 -5.45 -12.40 62.74
C GLY A 745 -5.37 -11.18 63.68
N GLY A 746 -5.10 -9.96 63.20
CA GLY A 746 -4.62 -8.85 64.02
C GLY A 746 -3.09 -8.84 64.20
N ASN A 747 -2.36 -9.40 63.23
CA ASN A 747 -0.91 -9.55 63.29
C ASN A 747 -0.15 -8.28 62.85
N ASN A 748 1.12 -8.19 63.26
CA ASN A 748 2.07 -7.17 62.84
C ASN A 748 2.94 -7.74 61.69
N TYR A 749 2.98 -7.07 60.55
CA TYR A 749 3.72 -7.47 59.35
C TYR A 749 4.88 -6.51 59.12
N LEU A 750 6.08 -7.06 58.89
CA LEU A 750 7.33 -6.28 58.85
C LEU A 750 8.01 -6.19 57.47
N GLY A 751 7.54 -6.93 56.46
CA GLY A 751 8.14 -7.03 55.12
C GLY A 751 9.51 -7.74 55.07
N GLY A 752 10.43 -7.35 55.95
CA GLY A 752 11.81 -7.79 55.91
C GLY A 752 12.58 -6.89 54.95
N GLY A 753 12.74 -7.33 53.69
CA GLY A 753 13.28 -6.46 52.65
C GLY A 753 13.01 -7.00 51.25
N GLY A 754 12.39 -6.19 50.40
CA GLY A 754 11.92 -6.64 49.10
C GLY A 754 11.19 -5.55 48.32
N GLY A 755 10.05 -5.92 47.78
CA GLY A 755 9.16 -5.06 47.00
C GLY A 755 7.77 -5.63 47.17
N ASP A 756 7.21 -5.41 48.35
CA ASP A 756 6.18 -6.27 48.92
C ASP A 756 4.77 -5.75 48.66
N ILE A 757 3.79 -6.65 48.59
CA ILE A 757 2.39 -6.31 48.31
C ILE A 757 1.50 -6.73 49.49
N TYR A 758 0.86 -5.76 50.14
CA TYR A 758 -0.05 -5.98 51.26
C TYR A 758 -1.50 -5.89 50.80
N ILE A 759 -2.25 -6.99 50.87
CA ILE A 759 -3.62 -7.08 50.34
C ILE A 759 -4.65 -6.95 51.46
N ILE A 760 -5.21 -5.75 51.62
CA ILE A 760 -6.28 -5.47 52.57
C ILE A 760 -7.62 -5.88 51.96
N SER A 761 -8.22 -6.94 52.51
CA SER A 761 -9.51 -7.51 52.10
C SER A 761 -10.50 -7.58 53.27
N PRO A 762 -11.80 -7.29 53.07
CA PRO A 762 -12.82 -7.48 54.12
C PRO A 762 -13.01 -8.96 54.49
N TYR A 763 -12.51 -9.89 53.66
CA TYR A 763 -12.57 -11.32 53.86
C TYR A 763 -11.30 -11.89 54.52
N ALA A 764 -10.35 -11.04 54.95
CA ALA A 764 -9.18 -11.43 55.75
C ALA A 764 -9.17 -10.79 57.16
N LEU A 765 -9.90 -9.68 57.37
CA LEU A 765 -9.95 -8.94 58.64
C LEU A 765 -11.38 -8.71 59.13
N SER A 766 -11.76 -9.37 60.23
CA SER A 766 -13.05 -9.21 60.90
C SER A 766 -12.93 -9.06 62.43
N GLY A 767 -13.90 -8.39 63.04
CA GLY A 767 -13.90 -8.11 64.48
C GLY A 767 -12.93 -6.99 64.88
N THR A 768 -12.79 -6.74 66.19
CA THR A 768 -12.02 -5.61 66.75
C THR A 768 -10.50 -5.84 66.78
N VAL A 769 -9.95 -6.49 65.74
CA VAL A 769 -8.52 -6.75 65.60
C VAL A 769 -7.77 -5.52 65.08
N THR A 770 -6.46 -5.44 65.30
CA THR A 770 -5.61 -4.38 64.74
C THR A 770 -4.42 -4.98 64.01
N ALA A 771 -4.48 -5.04 62.68
CA ALA A 771 -3.33 -5.39 61.86
C ALA A 771 -2.40 -4.18 61.72
N LYS A 772 -1.08 -4.42 61.72
CA LYS A 772 -0.08 -3.36 61.52
C LYS A 772 0.87 -3.73 60.39
N ILE A 773 1.18 -2.78 59.54
CA ILE A 773 2.15 -2.91 58.45
C ILE A 773 3.27 -1.89 58.74
N ILE A 774 4.49 -2.39 58.89
CA ILE A 774 5.66 -1.63 59.34
C ILE A 774 6.85 -2.02 58.46
N ASP A 775 6.87 -1.48 57.26
CA ASP A 775 7.80 -1.88 56.22
C ASP A 775 8.23 -0.65 55.40
N THR A 776 9.49 -0.27 55.54
CA THR A 776 10.07 0.93 54.93
C THR A 776 11.27 0.62 54.03
N GLU A 777 11.52 -0.66 53.75
CA GLU A 777 12.67 -1.09 52.93
C GLU A 777 12.17 -1.60 51.57
N GLY A 778 12.60 -0.92 50.50
CA GLY A 778 12.26 -1.32 49.13
C GLY A 778 11.02 -0.63 48.55
N GLY A 779 10.25 -1.38 47.75
CA GLY A 779 9.31 -0.86 46.74
C GLY A 779 7.85 -1.22 46.98
N ASN A 780 7.31 -0.89 48.15
CA ASN A 780 6.18 -1.62 48.72
C ASN A 780 4.81 -1.03 48.35
N VAL A 781 3.80 -1.90 48.23
CA VAL A 781 2.47 -1.61 47.67
C VAL A 781 1.37 -2.04 48.65
N ILE A 782 0.42 -1.16 48.92
CA ILE A 782 -0.82 -1.47 49.64
C ILE A 782 -1.95 -1.63 48.61
N GLN A 783 -2.45 -2.84 48.43
CA GLN A 783 -3.68 -3.11 47.68
C GLN A 783 -4.88 -3.09 48.62
N LEU A 784 -5.92 -2.36 48.23
CA LEU A 784 -7.23 -2.39 48.86
C LEU A 784 -8.21 -3.02 47.86
N VAL A 785 -8.78 -4.17 48.22
CA VAL A 785 -9.63 -4.93 47.29
C VAL A 785 -10.95 -4.20 47.02
N LYS A 786 -11.46 -4.29 45.78
CA LYS A 786 -12.76 -3.75 45.36
C LYS A 786 -13.89 -4.14 46.32
N GLY A 787 -14.78 -3.20 46.64
CA GLY A 787 -15.89 -3.42 47.57
C GLY A 787 -15.53 -3.35 49.07
N LEU A 788 -14.24 -3.29 49.43
CA LEU A 788 -13.84 -3.00 50.81
C LEU A 788 -14.46 -1.68 51.28
N THR A 789 -15.20 -1.70 52.39
CA THR A 789 -15.80 -0.49 52.97
C THR A 789 -15.00 -0.04 54.19
N ILE A 790 -14.43 1.17 54.10
CA ILE A 790 -13.64 1.84 55.12
C ILE A 790 -14.58 2.81 55.87
N ALA A 791 -14.96 2.44 57.09
CA ALA A 791 -15.86 3.23 57.93
C ALA A 791 -15.28 4.62 58.25
N SER A 792 -13.97 4.68 58.54
CA SER A 792 -13.23 5.94 58.74
C SER A 792 -11.74 5.77 58.46
N SER A 793 -11.08 6.84 58.02
CA SER A 793 -9.62 6.88 57.78
C SER A 793 -9.00 8.13 58.41
N SER A 794 -7.83 7.96 59.05
CA SER A 794 -7.09 9.02 59.73
C SER A 794 -5.65 9.06 59.23
N PHE A 795 -5.29 10.15 58.56
CA PHE A 795 -4.01 10.39 57.90
C PHE A 795 -3.10 11.27 58.76
N TYR A 796 -1.85 10.85 58.93
CA TYR A 796 -0.77 11.58 59.57
C TYR A 796 0.34 11.87 58.56
N THR A 797 1.37 12.64 58.92
CA THR A 797 2.47 13.02 58.02
C THR A 797 3.18 11.83 57.36
N ASN A 798 3.35 10.71 58.07
CA ASN A 798 3.96 9.48 57.56
C ASN A 798 3.35 8.19 58.17
N ALA A 799 2.05 8.19 58.44
CA ALA A 799 1.29 7.02 58.89
C ALA A 799 -0.19 7.18 58.54
N VAL A 800 -0.91 6.08 58.34
CA VAL A 800 -2.38 6.10 58.17
C VAL A 800 -3.02 4.97 58.97
N GLN A 801 -4.16 5.27 59.60
CA GLN A 801 -5.04 4.27 60.18
C GLN A 801 -6.34 4.18 59.37
N LEU A 802 -6.70 2.97 58.96
CA LEU A 802 -7.98 2.65 58.34
C LEU A 802 -8.84 1.86 59.35
N THR A 803 -10.10 2.25 59.49
CA THR A 803 -11.12 1.51 60.24
C THR A 803 -12.04 0.85 59.23
N LEU A 804 -12.08 -0.48 59.21
CA LEU A 804 -12.90 -1.24 58.28
C LEU A 804 -14.32 -1.37 58.84
N SER A 805 -15.30 -1.49 57.95
CA SER A 805 -16.72 -1.76 58.29
C SER A 805 -16.93 -3.03 59.13
N SER A 806 -15.97 -3.98 59.10
CA SER A 806 -15.95 -5.19 59.93
C SER A 806 -15.53 -4.95 61.40
N GLY A 807 -15.18 -3.71 61.76
CA GLY A 807 -14.65 -3.32 63.07
C GLY A 807 -13.13 -3.39 63.20
N ALA A 808 -12.44 -3.95 62.19
CA ALA A 808 -11.00 -4.12 62.21
C ALA A 808 -10.25 -2.81 61.94
N LEU A 809 -9.08 -2.64 62.55
CA LEU A 809 -8.14 -1.57 62.27
C LEU A 809 -6.96 -2.07 61.42
N VAL A 810 -6.52 -1.25 60.48
CA VAL A 810 -5.24 -1.42 59.78
C VAL A 810 -4.40 -0.16 60.00
N GLN A 811 -3.21 -0.32 60.58
CA GLN A 811 -2.24 0.76 60.78
C GLN A 811 -1.06 0.56 59.83
N ILE A 812 -0.78 1.55 58.98
CA ILE A 812 0.37 1.54 58.06
C ILE A 812 1.35 2.61 58.54
N LEU A 813 2.52 2.18 59.00
CA LEU A 813 3.60 3.04 59.49
C LEU A 813 4.66 3.19 58.39
N GLY A 814 5.18 4.41 58.21
CA GLY A 814 5.99 4.71 57.02
C GLY A 814 5.14 4.96 55.77
N ALA A 815 3.87 5.35 55.94
CA ALA A 815 2.86 5.44 54.88
C ALA A 815 3.29 6.20 53.60
N SER A 816 4.28 7.10 53.65
CA SER A 816 4.79 7.84 52.49
C SER A 816 5.79 7.07 51.61
N SER A 817 6.37 5.94 52.06
CA SER A 817 7.19 5.07 51.20
C SER A 817 6.36 4.08 50.37
N PHE A 818 5.08 3.90 50.72
CA PHE A 818 4.18 2.99 50.03
C PHE A 818 3.52 3.61 48.79
N ILE A 819 3.33 2.77 47.77
CA ILE A 819 2.37 2.95 46.69
C ILE A 819 1.02 2.37 47.15
N TYR A 820 -0.09 2.97 46.75
CA TYR A 820 -1.45 2.50 47.06
C TYR A 820 -2.20 2.17 45.78
N GLN A 821 -2.98 1.09 45.79
CA GLN A 821 -3.83 0.66 44.68
C GLN A 821 -5.25 0.40 45.21
N LEU A 822 -6.24 1.07 44.61
CA LEU A 822 -7.66 0.92 44.96
C LEU A 822 -8.34 0.00 43.94
N GLY A 823 -8.99 -1.06 44.42
CA GLY A 823 -9.69 -2.05 43.59
C GLY A 823 -8.86 -3.28 43.21
N ALA A 824 -7.54 -3.23 43.40
CA ALA A 824 -6.60 -4.28 42.98
C ALA A 824 -6.60 -5.53 43.88
N ASN A 825 -6.19 -6.66 43.30
CA ASN A 825 -6.13 -7.98 43.92
C ASN A 825 -5.15 -8.86 43.14
N ALA A 826 -3.87 -8.85 43.52
CA ALA A 826 -2.78 -9.49 42.77
C ALA A 826 -3.00 -10.99 42.46
N PRO A 827 -3.52 -11.84 43.39
CA PRO A 827 -3.91 -13.22 43.08
C PRO A 827 -4.86 -13.36 41.88
N ALA A 828 -5.86 -12.48 41.76
CA ALA A 828 -6.78 -12.46 40.62
C ALA A 828 -6.19 -11.83 39.34
N GLY A 829 -4.97 -11.30 39.38
CA GLY A 829 -4.39 -10.50 38.30
C GLY A 829 -4.99 -9.10 38.17
N GLU A 830 -5.85 -8.70 39.10
CA GLU A 830 -6.48 -7.37 39.10
C GLU A 830 -5.46 -6.33 39.55
N THR A 831 -5.11 -5.42 38.65
CA THR A 831 -4.22 -4.28 38.89
C THR A 831 -5.02 -2.98 38.88
N ALA A 832 -4.52 -1.96 39.56
CA ALA A 832 -5.15 -0.63 39.58
C ALA A 832 -4.10 0.48 39.53
N THR A 833 -4.55 1.72 39.35
CA THR A 833 -3.67 2.90 39.26
C THR A 833 -2.82 3.07 40.52
N ASN A 834 -1.49 3.20 40.34
CA ASN A 834 -0.55 3.53 41.41
C ASN A 834 -0.79 4.94 41.94
N LEU A 835 -1.20 5.05 43.20
CA LEU A 835 -1.34 6.32 43.93
C LEU A 835 -0.17 6.49 44.90
N SER A 836 0.46 7.67 44.90
CA SER A 836 1.27 8.09 46.05
C SER A 836 0.40 8.28 47.30
N TYR A 837 1.00 8.26 48.48
CA TYR A 837 0.30 8.50 49.75
C TYR A 837 -0.57 9.78 49.75
N ALA A 838 -0.12 10.86 49.08
CA ALA A 838 -0.89 12.09 48.92
C ALA A 838 -2.12 11.94 48.01
N GLN A 839 -2.02 11.12 46.96
CA GLN A 839 -3.14 10.80 46.05
C GLN A 839 -4.13 9.82 46.69
N PHE A 840 -3.64 8.86 47.48
CA PHE A 840 -4.48 7.96 48.28
C PHE A 840 -5.30 8.73 49.33
N ALA A 841 -4.67 9.67 50.05
CA ALA A 841 -5.39 10.57 50.93
C ALA A 841 -6.47 11.37 50.19
N ALA A 842 -6.14 11.93 49.01
CA ALA A 842 -7.10 12.67 48.19
C ALA A 842 -8.27 11.79 47.67
N ALA A 843 -8.01 10.53 47.31
CA ALA A 843 -9.04 9.59 46.88
C ALA A 843 -10.04 9.28 48.02
N LEU A 844 -9.56 9.18 49.26
CA LEU A 844 -10.40 9.04 50.46
C LEU A 844 -10.94 10.40 50.97
N GLY A 845 -10.81 11.48 50.20
CA GLY A 845 -11.35 12.82 50.52
C GLY A 845 -10.57 13.62 51.57
N ALA A 846 -9.37 13.19 51.94
CA ALA A 846 -8.45 13.88 52.86
C ALA A 846 -7.33 14.62 52.11
N ARG A 847 -6.41 15.23 52.89
CA ARG A 847 -5.07 15.63 52.44
C ARG A 847 -4.08 15.21 53.51
N VAL A 848 -2.89 14.74 53.12
CA VAL A 848 -1.82 14.40 54.08
C VAL A 848 -1.45 15.67 54.86
N PRO A 849 -1.55 15.69 56.19
CA PRO A 849 -1.22 16.87 56.98
C PRO A 849 0.29 17.01 57.16
N THR A 850 0.78 18.24 57.29
CA THR A 850 2.18 18.48 57.68
C THR A 850 2.41 18.17 59.17
N THR A 851 1.43 18.47 60.02
CA THR A 851 1.39 18.12 61.44
C THR A 851 -0.04 17.77 61.89
N GLY A 852 -0.19 16.93 62.91
CA GLY A 852 -1.49 16.50 63.41
C GLY A 852 -2.11 15.36 62.58
N VAL A 853 -3.44 15.35 62.49
CA VAL A 853 -4.23 14.33 61.79
C VAL A 853 -5.27 14.97 60.88
N ALA A 854 -5.49 14.37 59.70
CA ALA A 854 -6.58 14.72 58.79
C ALA A 854 -7.45 13.48 58.57
N ASN A 855 -8.78 13.62 58.68
CA ASN A 855 -9.71 12.51 58.47
C ASN A 855 -10.25 12.50 57.03
N GLY A 856 -10.45 11.31 56.48
CA GLY A 856 -11.12 11.13 55.19
C GLY A 856 -12.65 11.13 55.30
N SER A 857 -13.30 10.91 54.16
CA SER A 857 -14.75 10.71 54.08
C SER A 857 -15.16 9.42 54.78
N PRO A 858 -16.22 9.43 55.61
CA PRO A 858 -16.70 8.22 56.27
C PRO A 858 -17.37 7.26 55.27
N ASN A 859 -17.31 5.97 55.57
CA ASN A 859 -17.90 4.89 54.76
C ASN A 859 -17.45 4.89 53.29
N PHE A 860 -16.17 5.17 53.04
CA PHE A 860 -15.58 5.08 51.70
C PHE A 860 -15.60 3.62 51.22
N VAL A 861 -16.29 3.35 50.11
CA VAL A 861 -16.28 2.05 49.44
C VAL A 861 -15.21 2.07 48.36
N VAL A 862 -14.26 1.13 48.43
CA VAL A 862 -13.20 0.98 47.43
C VAL A 862 -13.83 0.57 46.08
N PRO A 863 -13.61 1.34 44.99
CA PRO A 863 -14.22 1.06 43.70
C PRO A 863 -13.58 -0.15 43.01
N SER A 864 -14.10 -0.51 41.84
CA SER A 864 -13.34 -1.28 40.84
C SER A 864 -12.14 -0.46 40.33
N PRO A 865 -11.08 -1.11 39.80
CA PRO A 865 -9.88 -0.44 39.26
C PRO A 865 -10.11 0.66 38.21
#